data_AF-A0A3P8KGT2-F1
#
_entry.id   AF-A0A3P8KGT2-F1
#
_cell.length_a   1.000
_cell.length_b   1.000
_cell.length_c   1.000
_cell.angle_alpha   90.00
_cell.angle_beta   90.00
_cell.angle_gamma   90.00
#
_symmetry.space_group_name_H-M   'P 1'
#
loop_
_entity.id
_entity.type
_entity.pdbx_description
1 polymer ?
#
loop_
_entity_poly.entity_id
_entity_poly.type
_entity_poly.pdbx_seq_one_letter_code
_entity_poly.pdbx_strand_id
1 'polypeptide(L)'
;MLVYVASFLQKNEVSKQSGFALLKHELQKSRRHKPVRQMAAEMGDAMAKLAPCMLMSPLSVAQFLPSDQALFDLVIFDEASQIAPWDAIGTMARGKQVVIAGDPRQMPPTSFFNRAANDTDDDTEEDMESILDECLAAGLYNHSLSWHYRSRHESLITFSNHRYYDSNLITFPASETKQSAVQWCKVTGVYSKGKGRHNQVEAEAIVAETVKRLTDKEFVASGRSIGIITLNTEQQKLVSDLLDRARQHHPEIEPFFQSELEEPVVVKNLETVQGDERDLIIISIGYGPTEPGANTMSMNFGPLNREGGWRRLNVAVTRARQEMMVFSSFDPSFIDLNRTSARAVADLKHFIEFAQRGPEALSQAVRGSVGGYDSPFEEAVANGLRRKGWHVVPQIGVSRFRIDLGIVHPDKPGDYLVGVECDGATYHSAATARDRDKVRSAILQGLGWKLLRLWSTEWWIDKEGALDKLDTAINRLLEESRAAEAALIAEAEKQKQITPVIGHVTNDASEDILVSEITPVANDEEISTSVNPIITPPAEVSEDDGGTELKYASTASQNNNKPAHAGKYVVNDLQEWHDRTDAEQFYIAEYDETLKTLIEAVVTSESPVLDTTLVQRIARIHGFTRAGRLIRERVMEIVDQHYHLAADHSGENFVWLSAEQRADWNAFRLPATDNDIRQVDAIPSEELRALALSIKGDNKIQEMTRSLGIKRLTSQAKKRIESILNVV
;
A
#
# COMPACT_ATOMS: atom_id res chain seq x y z
N MET A 1 -8.86 17.90 24.58
CA MET A 1 -8.66 16.91 25.67
C MET A 1 -8.34 17.56 27.02
N LEU A 2 -7.37 18.49 27.09
CA LEU A 2 -6.94 19.17 28.34
C LEU A 2 -8.04 19.91 29.11
N VAL A 3 -9.00 20.54 28.42
CA VAL A 3 -10.13 21.26 29.05
C VAL A 3 -11.11 20.31 29.75
N TYR A 4 -11.31 19.09 29.20
CA TYR A 4 -12.19 18.08 29.78
C TYR A 4 -11.58 17.44 31.03
N VAL A 5 -10.25 17.24 31.04
CA VAL A 5 -9.50 16.70 32.18
C VAL A 5 -9.55 17.67 33.37
N ALA A 6 -9.43 18.98 33.11
CA ALA A 6 -9.54 20.00 34.15
C ALA A 6 -10.93 20.02 34.84
N SER A 7 -12.01 19.82 34.08
CA SER A 7 -13.38 19.76 34.60
C SER A 7 -13.65 18.49 35.43
N PHE A 8 -13.09 17.35 35.01
CA PHE A 8 -13.21 16.08 35.75
C PHE A 8 -12.49 16.13 37.12
N LEU A 9 -11.33 16.80 37.18
CA LEU A 9 -10.52 16.97 38.41
C LEU A 9 -11.05 18.03 39.38
N GLN A 10 -12.11 18.78 39.04
CA GLN A 10 -12.79 19.70 39.95
C GLN A 10 -13.87 19.02 40.81
N LYS A 11 -14.44 17.88 40.35
CA LYS A 11 -15.57 17.23 41.03
C LYS A 11 -15.21 16.17 42.06
N ASN A 12 -13.99 15.64 42.04
CA ASN A 12 -13.54 14.61 42.97
C ASN A 12 -12.45 15.15 43.90
N GLU A 13 -12.58 14.92 45.21
CA GLU A 13 -11.54 15.20 46.21
C GLU A 13 -10.33 14.28 45.95
N VAL A 14 -9.41 14.76 45.11
CA VAL A 14 -8.18 14.04 44.78
C VAL A 14 -7.24 14.11 45.99
N SER A 15 -6.95 12.96 46.61
CA SER A 15 -5.93 12.80 47.65
C SER A 15 -4.61 13.47 47.24
N LYS A 16 -4.00 14.24 48.16
CA LYS A 16 -2.75 15.01 47.98
C LYS A 16 -1.53 14.17 47.53
N GLN A 17 -1.62 12.84 47.53
CA GLN A 17 -0.54 11.92 47.12
C GLN A 17 -0.81 11.15 45.81
N SER A 18 -1.90 11.45 45.09
CA SER A 18 -2.23 10.71 43.86
C SER A 18 -1.64 11.35 42.59
N GLY A 19 -1.30 10.54 41.58
CA GLY A 19 -0.75 11.02 40.30
C GLY A 19 -1.61 12.07 39.59
N PHE A 20 -2.93 12.09 39.83
CA PHE A 20 -3.83 13.13 39.33
C PHE A 20 -3.60 14.50 39.97
N ALA A 21 -3.19 14.56 41.24
CA ALA A 21 -2.84 15.81 41.91
C ALA A 21 -1.55 16.40 41.33
N LEU A 22 -0.57 15.55 40.99
CA LEU A 22 0.65 15.96 40.30
C LEU A 22 0.33 16.57 38.93
N LEU A 23 -0.50 15.91 38.12
CA LEU A 23 -0.92 16.45 36.82
C LEU A 23 -1.63 17.80 36.97
N LYS A 24 -2.57 17.91 37.93
CA LYS A 24 -3.28 19.17 38.20
C LYS A 24 -2.32 20.29 38.59
N HIS A 25 -1.30 19.99 39.39
CA HIS A 25 -0.27 20.96 39.78
C HIS A 25 0.58 21.40 38.58
N GLU A 26 1.01 20.46 37.73
CA GLU A 26 1.80 20.76 36.53
C GLU A 26 1.01 21.57 35.49
N LEU A 27 -0.30 21.37 35.37
CA LEU A 27 -1.18 22.15 34.50
C LEU A 27 -1.42 23.60 34.98
N GLN A 28 -1.21 23.88 36.27
CA GLN A 28 -1.35 25.22 36.84
C GLN A 28 -0.07 26.07 36.67
N LYS A 29 1.05 25.45 36.26
CA LYS A 29 2.29 26.18 35.98
C LYS A 29 2.18 26.85 34.60
N SER A 30 2.74 28.06 34.49
CA SER A 30 2.89 28.75 33.21
C SER A 30 4.26 28.53 32.55
N ARG A 31 5.25 28.07 33.33
CA ARG A 31 6.64 27.82 32.91
C ARG A 31 7.26 26.69 33.74
N ARG A 32 8.35 26.08 33.24
CA ARG A 32 9.12 25.01 33.91
C ARG A 32 8.28 23.78 34.24
N HIS A 33 7.52 23.29 33.24
CA HIS A 33 6.85 22.00 33.34
C HIS A 33 7.88 20.88 33.48
N LYS A 34 7.51 19.84 34.24
CA LYS A 34 8.32 18.62 34.30
C LYS A 34 8.40 17.94 32.92
N PRO A 35 9.53 17.29 32.58
CA PRO A 35 9.60 16.42 31.41
C PRO A 35 8.51 15.35 31.43
N VAL A 36 7.91 15.05 30.27
CA VAL A 36 6.79 14.11 30.15
C VAL A 36 7.14 12.74 30.72
N ARG A 37 8.34 12.22 30.46
CA ARG A 37 8.81 10.93 31.00
C ARG A 37 8.84 10.90 32.53
N GLN A 38 9.33 11.98 33.14
CA GLN A 38 9.38 12.10 34.60
C GLN A 38 7.97 12.21 35.18
N MET A 39 7.11 13.00 34.54
CA MET A 39 5.71 13.12 34.93
C MET A 39 4.98 11.77 34.83
N ALA A 40 5.18 11.02 33.74
CA ALA A 40 4.58 9.71 33.53
C ALA A 40 5.01 8.70 34.60
N ALA A 41 6.31 8.66 34.93
CA ALA A 41 6.84 7.82 36.00
C ALA A 41 6.23 8.18 37.37
N GLU A 42 6.18 9.47 37.72
CA GLU A 42 5.64 9.93 39.00
C GLU A 42 4.10 9.78 39.09
N MET A 43 3.39 9.84 37.96
CA MET A 43 1.94 9.60 37.91
C MET A 43 1.58 8.13 38.08
N GLY A 44 2.47 7.20 37.69
CA GLY A 44 2.24 5.76 37.73
C GLY A 44 0.93 5.35 37.06
N ASP A 45 0.15 4.50 37.73
CA ASP A 45 -1.13 3.97 37.23
C ASP A 45 -2.17 5.05 36.87
N ALA A 46 -2.05 6.26 37.42
CA ALA A 46 -2.97 7.35 37.09
C ALA A 46 -2.84 7.75 35.62
N MET A 47 -1.66 7.62 35.01
CA MET A 47 -1.43 7.90 33.60
C MET A 47 -2.22 6.94 32.71
N ALA A 48 -2.11 5.63 32.96
CA ALA A 48 -2.84 4.61 32.20
C ALA A 48 -4.36 4.70 32.37
N LYS A 49 -4.83 5.13 33.55
CA LYS A 49 -6.27 5.38 33.78
C LYS A 49 -6.79 6.60 33.04
N LEU A 50 -5.96 7.63 32.91
CA LEU A 50 -6.32 8.87 32.21
C LEU A 50 -6.28 8.69 30.69
N ALA A 51 -5.24 8.04 30.19
CA ALA A 51 -4.98 7.78 28.78
C ALA A 51 -4.84 6.27 28.55
N PRO A 52 -5.98 5.53 28.54
CA PRO A 52 -5.97 4.08 28.34
C PRO A 52 -5.57 3.67 26.91
N CYS A 53 -5.65 4.61 25.96
CA CYS A 53 -5.14 4.47 24.61
C CYS A 53 -4.13 5.58 24.36
N MET A 54 -2.93 5.22 23.92
CA MET A 54 -1.84 6.14 23.63
C MET A 54 -1.47 6.03 22.15
N LEU A 55 -1.41 7.17 21.46
CA LEU A 55 -0.99 7.28 20.06
C LEU A 55 0.41 7.89 20.03
N MET A 56 1.42 7.12 19.64
CA MET A 56 2.83 7.49 19.71
C MET A 56 3.60 6.83 18.56
N SER A 57 4.59 7.53 18.00
CA SER A 57 5.58 6.88 17.14
C SER A 57 6.47 5.93 17.96
N PRO A 58 7.10 4.92 17.34
CA PRO A 58 7.99 4.01 18.08
C PRO A 58 9.12 4.72 18.82
N LEU A 59 9.67 5.80 18.24
CA LEU A 59 10.65 6.66 18.89
C LEU A 59 10.08 7.37 20.13
N SER A 60 8.84 7.87 20.04
CA SER A 60 8.15 8.53 21.16
C SER A 60 7.91 7.55 22.30
N VAL A 61 7.58 6.29 22.00
CA VAL A 61 7.43 5.22 23.00
C VAL A 61 8.74 5.02 23.77
N ALA A 62 9.88 4.94 23.07
CA ALA A 62 11.19 4.79 23.68
C ALA A 62 11.61 6.03 24.50
N GLN A 63 11.22 7.23 24.06
CA GLN A 63 11.59 8.49 24.71
C GLN A 63 10.75 8.79 25.95
N PHE A 64 9.44 8.57 25.89
CA PHE A 64 8.50 9.05 26.91
C PHE A 64 8.05 7.98 27.90
N LEU A 65 8.00 6.71 27.51
CA LEU A 65 7.52 5.67 28.40
C LEU A 65 8.67 5.09 29.25
N PRO A 66 8.52 5.05 30.58
CA PRO A 66 9.48 4.38 31.46
C PRO A 66 9.65 2.90 31.11
N SER A 67 10.85 2.36 31.34
CA SER A 67 11.16 0.96 31.02
C SER A 67 10.48 -0.05 31.94
N ASP A 68 10.13 0.39 33.14
CA ASP A 68 9.47 -0.33 34.23
C ASP A 68 7.94 -0.16 34.23
N GLN A 69 7.38 0.57 33.25
CA GLN A 69 5.94 0.68 33.09
C GLN A 69 5.32 -0.69 32.79
N ALA A 70 4.11 -0.92 33.33
CA ALA A 70 3.32 -2.11 33.01
C ALA A 70 3.07 -2.24 31.50
N LEU A 71 3.09 -3.49 31.00
CA LEU A 71 2.82 -3.79 29.60
C LEU A 71 1.38 -3.40 29.21
N PHE A 72 1.24 -2.88 28.00
CA PHE A 72 -0.07 -2.70 27.37
C PHE A 72 -0.67 -4.06 27.03
N ASP A 73 -1.99 -4.17 27.13
CA ASP A 73 -2.67 -5.41 26.72
C ASP A 73 -2.56 -5.63 25.20
N LEU A 74 -2.55 -4.54 24.42
CA LEU A 74 -2.48 -4.55 22.96
C LEU A 74 -1.62 -3.39 22.45
N VAL A 75 -0.74 -3.69 21.49
CA VAL A 75 0.01 -2.73 20.68
C VAL A 75 -0.45 -2.88 19.23
N ILE A 76 -0.79 -1.76 18.59
CA ILE A 76 -1.22 -1.73 17.18
C ILE A 76 -0.21 -0.89 16.41
N PHE A 77 0.42 -1.48 15.41
CA PHE A 77 1.15 -0.75 14.38
C PHE A 77 0.19 -0.50 13.23
N ASP A 78 -0.07 0.77 12.95
CA ASP A 78 -0.74 1.20 11.72
C ASP A 78 0.32 1.67 10.72
N GLU A 79 0.02 1.59 9.42
CA GLU A 79 0.97 1.90 8.35
C GLU A 79 2.31 1.16 8.50
N ALA A 80 2.26 -0.08 8.97
CA ALA A 80 3.43 -0.87 9.36
C ALA A 80 4.40 -1.15 8.20
N SER A 81 3.99 -0.97 6.94
CA SER A 81 4.87 -1.02 5.78
C SER A 81 5.92 0.10 5.79
N GLN A 82 5.73 1.16 6.57
CA GLN A 82 6.66 2.29 6.71
C GLN A 82 7.53 2.20 7.97
N ILE A 83 7.38 1.15 8.78
CA ILE A 83 8.10 1.02 10.05
C ILE A 83 9.19 -0.02 9.89
N ALA A 84 10.44 0.37 10.15
CA ALA A 84 11.55 -0.56 10.13
C ALA A 84 11.51 -1.49 11.36
N PRO A 85 11.99 -2.75 11.24
CA PRO A 85 11.96 -3.72 12.32
C PRO A 85 12.61 -3.23 13.62
N TRP A 86 13.77 -2.57 13.57
CA TRP A 86 14.46 -2.09 14.78
C TRP A 86 13.70 -1.00 15.52
N ASP A 87 12.94 -0.17 14.80
CA ASP A 87 12.07 0.84 15.42
C ASP A 87 10.86 0.16 16.09
N ALA A 88 10.31 -0.88 15.46
CA ALA A 88 9.14 -1.59 15.97
C ALA A 88 9.43 -2.44 17.22
N ILE A 89 10.58 -3.13 17.30
CA ILE A 89 10.88 -4.14 18.34
C ILE A 89 10.70 -3.58 19.76
N GLY A 90 11.20 -2.37 20.04
CA GLY A 90 11.08 -1.77 21.37
C GLY A 90 9.63 -1.50 21.78
N THR A 91 8.78 -1.18 20.81
CA THR A 91 7.35 -0.95 21.02
C THR A 91 6.59 -2.27 21.13
N MET A 92 6.95 -3.29 20.34
CA MET A 92 6.40 -4.65 20.45
C MET A 92 6.62 -5.24 21.84
N ALA A 93 7.82 -5.06 22.40
CA ALA A 93 8.16 -5.56 23.74
C ALA A 93 7.34 -4.92 24.88
N ARG A 94 6.61 -3.83 24.60
CA ARG A 94 5.71 -3.17 25.55
C ARG A 94 4.28 -3.72 25.54
N GLY A 95 3.95 -4.65 24.63
CA GLY A 95 2.61 -5.23 24.48
C GLY A 95 2.53 -6.70 24.87
N LYS A 96 1.39 -7.15 25.39
CA LYS A 96 1.05 -8.58 25.53
C LYS A 96 0.58 -9.19 24.21
N GLN A 97 -0.09 -8.39 23.38
CA GLN A 97 -0.54 -8.73 22.04
C GLN A 97 -0.10 -7.64 21.06
N VAL A 98 0.18 -8.02 19.82
CA VAL A 98 0.58 -7.10 18.76
C VAL A 98 -0.32 -7.33 17.54
N VAL A 99 -0.84 -6.24 16.98
CA VAL A 99 -1.52 -6.21 15.69
C VAL A 99 -0.70 -5.34 14.75
N ILE A 100 -0.45 -5.84 13.55
CA ILE A 100 0.34 -5.15 12.52
C ILE A 100 -0.58 -4.95 11.34
N ALA A 101 -0.92 -3.70 11.06
CA ALA A 101 -1.76 -3.26 9.97
C ALA A 101 -0.95 -2.41 9.00
N GLY A 102 -1.07 -2.69 7.71
CA GLY A 102 -0.37 -1.96 6.65
C GLY A 102 -0.55 -2.66 5.31
N ASP A 103 0.10 -2.12 4.29
CA ASP A 103 -0.02 -2.60 2.92
C ASP A 103 1.36 -2.84 2.28
N PRO A 104 1.74 -4.10 1.97
CA PRO A 104 3.05 -4.42 1.40
C PRO A 104 3.22 -3.93 -0.06
N ARG A 105 2.14 -3.42 -0.68
CA ARG A 105 2.13 -2.81 -2.02
C ARG A 105 2.28 -1.28 -1.96
N GLN A 106 2.41 -0.68 -0.78
CA GLN A 106 2.69 0.75 -0.58
C GLN A 106 4.16 1.01 -0.21
N MET A 107 4.50 2.24 0.17
CA MET A 107 5.88 2.66 0.40
C MET A 107 6.54 1.89 1.57
N PRO A 108 7.79 1.44 1.38
CA PRO A 108 8.63 0.92 2.47
C PRO A 108 9.16 2.06 3.36
N PRO A 109 9.80 1.74 4.50
CA PRO A 109 10.55 2.72 5.28
C PRO A 109 11.74 3.22 4.46
N THR A 110 12.07 4.50 4.62
CA THR A 110 13.24 5.11 3.98
C THR A 110 14.33 5.45 4.99
N SER A 111 15.59 5.24 4.61
CA SER A 111 16.74 5.54 5.46
C SER A 111 17.03 7.05 5.50
N PHE A 112 16.33 7.81 6.35
CA PHE A 112 16.57 9.24 6.53
C PHE A 112 17.92 9.55 7.23
N PHE A 113 18.46 8.62 8.02
CA PHE A 113 19.62 8.84 8.90
C PHE A 113 21.00 8.44 8.34
N ASN A 114 21.11 7.71 7.22
CA ASN A 114 22.41 7.33 6.65
C ASN A 114 23.10 8.44 5.83
N ARG A 115 22.60 9.68 5.84
CA ARG A 115 23.17 10.82 5.08
C ARG A 115 24.55 11.30 5.55
N ALA A 116 25.14 10.70 6.58
CA ALA A 116 26.33 11.28 7.23
C ALA A 116 27.71 10.89 6.63
N ALA A 117 27.82 10.19 5.50
CA ALA A 117 29.14 9.68 5.08
C ALA A 117 29.55 9.74 3.58
N ASN A 118 28.68 10.05 2.61
CA ASN A 118 29.12 10.12 1.20
C ASN A 118 28.55 11.34 0.46
N ASP A 119 29.41 12.31 0.17
CA ASP A 119 29.18 13.55 -0.59
C ASP A 119 29.10 13.30 -2.11
N THR A 120 28.45 12.21 -2.52
CA THR A 120 28.05 12.02 -3.91
C THR A 120 26.58 12.41 -4.02
N ASP A 121 26.27 13.20 -5.06
CA ASP A 121 24.97 13.74 -5.53
C ASP A 121 23.84 12.69 -5.72
N ASP A 122 23.99 11.50 -5.15
CA ASP A 122 22.99 10.44 -5.04
C ASP A 122 22.13 10.70 -3.80
N ASP A 123 21.30 11.72 -3.93
CA ASP A 123 20.25 12.16 -2.99
C ASP A 123 19.14 11.08 -2.90
N THR A 124 19.50 9.86 -2.50
CA THR A 124 18.65 8.67 -2.66
C THR A 124 18.55 7.88 -1.38
N GLU A 125 17.33 7.79 -0.88
CA GLU A 125 17.00 6.97 0.27
C GLU A 125 16.81 5.53 -0.20
N GLU A 126 17.61 4.60 0.35
CA GLU A 126 17.44 3.18 0.09
C GLU A 126 16.16 2.68 0.79
N ASP A 127 15.33 1.95 0.05
CA ASP A 127 14.14 1.29 0.56
C ASP A 127 14.57 0.17 1.53
N MET A 128 14.02 0.16 2.73
CA MET A 128 14.33 -0.85 3.75
C MET A 128 13.21 -1.89 3.85
N GLU A 129 13.51 -3.04 4.45
CA GLU A 129 12.46 -4.00 4.81
C GLU A 129 11.63 -3.45 5.97
N SER A 130 10.31 -3.64 5.88
CA SER A 130 9.37 -3.21 6.91
C SER A 130 9.08 -4.31 7.91
N ILE A 131 8.63 -3.95 9.11
CA ILE A 131 8.13 -4.94 10.08
C ILE A 131 6.95 -5.75 9.50
N LEU A 132 6.15 -5.14 8.61
CA LEU A 132 5.08 -5.84 7.91
C LEU A 132 5.62 -6.93 6.98
N ASP A 133 6.61 -6.60 6.15
CA ASP A 133 7.22 -7.54 5.21
C ASP A 133 7.88 -8.72 5.96
N GLU A 134 8.58 -8.44 7.06
CA GLU A 134 9.17 -9.45 7.93
C GLU A 134 8.13 -10.39 8.55
N CYS A 135 7.01 -9.84 9.03
CA CYS A 135 5.91 -10.64 9.58
C CYS A 135 5.26 -11.54 8.53
N LEU A 136 5.12 -11.05 7.30
CA LEU A 136 4.63 -11.84 6.17
C LEU A 136 5.63 -12.94 5.78
N ALA A 137 6.93 -12.63 5.73
CA ALA A 137 7.98 -13.59 5.44
C ALA A 137 8.09 -14.69 6.50
N ALA A 138 7.88 -14.34 7.78
CA ALA A 138 7.80 -15.29 8.88
C ALA A 138 6.55 -16.19 8.86
N GLY A 139 5.62 -15.99 7.90
CA GLY A 139 4.41 -16.79 7.77
C GLY A 139 3.39 -16.55 8.88
N LEU A 140 3.42 -15.37 9.52
CA LEU A 140 2.42 -15.02 10.52
C LEU A 140 1.02 -14.98 9.89
N TYR A 141 0.02 -15.29 10.71
CA TYR A 141 -1.37 -15.21 10.30
C TYR A 141 -1.71 -13.80 9.81
N ASN A 142 -2.19 -13.70 8.58
CA ASN A 142 -2.60 -12.44 7.98
C ASN A 142 -4.06 -12.49 7.54
N HIS A 143 -4.71 -11.33 7.51
CA HIS A 143 -6.08 -11.17 7.06
C HIS A 143 -6.18 -9.97 6.13
N SER A 144 -6.48 -10.21 4.85
CA SER A 144 -6.58 -9.14 3.85
C SER A 144 -7.96 -8.49 3.87
N LEU A 145 -7.98 -7.16 3.88
CA LEU A 145 -9.21 -6.37 3.69
C LEU A 145 -9.44 -6.15 2.19
N SER A 146 -10.58 -6.60 1.67
CA SER A 146 -10.87 -6.58 0.23
C SER A 146 -11.75 -5.41 -0.21
N TRP A 147 -12.41 -4.69 0.68
CA TRP A 147 -13.38 -3.66 0.30
C TRP A 147 -12.69 -2.31 0.15
N HIS A 148 -12.83 -1.70 -1.03
CA HIS A 148 -12.34 -0.35 -1.31
C HIS A 148 -13.48 0.66 -1.28
N TYR A 149 -13.43 1.59 -0.33
CA TYR A 149 -14.47 2.60 -0.10
C TYR A 149 -13.98 4.05 -0.26
N ARG A 150 -12.67 4.28 -0.47
CA ARG A 150 -12.10 5.63 -0.63
C ARG A 150 -12.57 6.30 -1.91
N SER A 151 -12.53 5.58 -3.02
CA SER A 151 -12.80 6.16 -4.33
C SER A 151 -14.30 6.21 -4.60
N ARG A 152 -14.80 7.42 -4.88
CA ARG A 152 -16.19 7.66 -5.30
C ARG A 152 -16.49 7.11 -6.69
N HIS A 153 -15.45 7.01 -7.53
CA HIS A 153 -15.52 6.42 -8.84
C HIS A 153 -14.54 5.25 -8.97
N GLU A 154 -15.04 4.09 -9.39
CA GLU A 154 -14.27 2.84 -9.45
C GLU A 154 -13.04 2.92 -10.37
N SER A 155 -13.09 3.74 -11.43
CA SER A 155 -11.95 3.95 -12.32
C SER A 155 -10.70 4.48 -11.59
N LEU A 156 -10.84 5.19 -10.47
CA LEU A 156 -9.70 5.73 -9.71
C LEU A 156 -8.81 4.62 -9.13
N ILE A 157 -9.40 3.49 -8.73
CA ILE A 157 -8.68 2.35 -8.16
C ILE A 157 -8.49 1.22 -9.16
N THR A 158 -9.22 1.21 -10.28
CA THR A 158 -9.25 0.10 -11.25
C THR A 158 -7.86 -0.28 -11.75
N PHE A 159 -7.02 0.71 -12.11
CA PHE A 159 -5.64 0.44 -12.54
C PHE A 159 -4.83 -0.25 -11.44
N SER A 160 -4.81 0.33 -10.23
CA SER A 160 -4.06 -0.23 -9.11
C SER A 160 -4.58 -1.61 -8.68
N ASN A 161 -5.90 -1.79 -8.63
CA ASN A 161 -6.53 -3.07 -8.31
C ASN A 161 -6.05 -4.16 -9.27
N HIS A 162 -6.09 -3.90 -10.58
CA HIS A 162 -5.61 -4.83 -11.59
C HIS A 162 -4.09 -5.06 -11.50
N ARG A 163 -3.30 -4.01 -11.31
CA ARG A 163 -1.84 -4.08 -11.43
C ARG A 163 -1.12 -4.55 -10.17
N TYR A 164 -1.66 -4.22 -9.00
CA TYR A 164 -1.00 -4.40 -7.70
C TYR A 164 -1.77 -5.29 -6.74
N TYR A 165 -3.08 -5.50 -6.93
CA TYR A 165 -3.89 -6.29 -6.00
C TYR A 165 -4.58 -7.49 -6.67
N ASP A 166 -4.13 -7.88 -7.87
CA ASP A 166 -4.62 -9.05 -8.61
C ASP A 166 -6.16 -9.05 -8.78
N SER A 167 -6.76 -7.86 -8.90
CA SER A 167 -8.21 -7.64 -8.98
C SER A 167 -9.02 -8.20 -7.80
N ASN A 168 -8.39 -8.36 -6.63
CA ASN A 168 -9.05 -8.85 -5.41
C ASN A 168 -9.79 -7.75 -4.64
N LEU A 169 -9.54 -6.47 -4.93
CA LEU A 169 -10.30 -5.40 -4.28
C LEU A 169 -11.70 -5.31 -4.89
N ILE A 170 -12.68 -5.32 -4.01
CA ILE A 170 -14.09 -5.09 -4.27
C ILE A 170 -14.30 -3.58 -4.33
N THR A 171 -14.79 -3.11 -5.48
CA THR A 171 -15.13 -1.71 -5.73
C THR A 171 -16.62 -1.58 -5.99
N PHE A 172 -17.13 -0.37 -5.84
CA PHE A 172 -18.54 -0.05 -6.04
C PHE A 172 -18.68 0.97 -7.18
N PRO A 173 -19.66 0.79 -8.08
CA PRO A 173 -19.87 1.73 -9.18
C PRO A 173 -20.30 3.11 -8.69
N ALA A 174 -19.87 4.16 -9.39
CA ALA A 174 -20.35 5.53 -9.17
C ALA A 174 -21.80 5.69 -9.68
N SER A 175 -22.58 6.59 -9.07
CA SER A 175 -23.93 6.95 -9.55
C SER A 175 -23.94 7.91 -10.74
N GLU A 176 -22.79 8.07 -11.40
CA GLU A 176 -22.59 8.92 -12.58
C GLU A 176 -22.39 8.05 -13.82
N THR A 177 -22.79 8.53 -15.00
CA THR A 177 -22.61 7.81 -16.28
C THR A 177 -21.23 8.04 -16.90
N LYS A 178 -20.39 8.88 -16.27
CA LYS A 178 -19.02 9.13 -16.70
C LYS A 178 -18.23 7.83 -16.77
N GLN A 179 -17.51 7.60 -17.86
CA GLN A 179 -16.74 6.36 -18.04
C GLN A 179 -15.49 6.28 -17.15
N SER A 180 -14.89 7.43 -16.81
CA SER A 180 -13.68 7.49 -15.99
C SER A 180 -13.57 8.83 -15.25
N ALA A 181 -13.23 8.77 -13.97
CA ALA A 181 -12.79 9.92 -13.18
C ALA A 181 -11.28 10.20 -13.26
N VAL A 182 -10.53 9.39 -14.02
CA VAL A 182 -9.12 9.63 -14.36
C VAL A 182 -9.06 10.21 -15.77
N GLN A 183 -8.45 11.39 -15.91
CA GLN A 183 -8.35 12.11 -17.17
C GLN A 183 -6.90 12.44 -17.52
N TRP A 184 -6.54 12.23 -18.79
CA TRP A 184 -5.24 12.66 -19.31
C TRP A 184 -5.29 14.07 -19.90
N CYS A 185 -4.35 14.92 -19.48
CA CYS A 185 -4.20 16.31 -19.91
C CYS A 185 -2.85 16.48 -20.63
N LYS A 186 -2.87 16.43 -21.97
CA LYS A 186 -1.65 16.63 -22.78
C LYS A 186 -1.33 18.12 -22.92
N VAL A 187 -0.08 18.50 -22.63
CA VAL A 187 0.45 19.86 -22.85
C VAL A 187 1.60 19.84 -23.86
N THR A 188 1.84 20.95 -24.55
CA THR A 188 2.98 21.09 -25.47
C THR A 188 4.21 21.64 -24.76
N GLY A 189 4.63 20.95 -23.71
CA GLY A 189 5.76 21.34 -22.86
C GLY A 189 7.09 20.70 -23.26
N VAL A 190 8.19 21.23 -22.73
CA VAL A 190 9.55 20.71 -22.94
C VAL A 190 10.23 20.57 -21.60
N TYR A 191 10.91 19.45 -21.40
CA TYR A 191 11.67 19.16 -20.18
C TYR A 191 13.05 19.82 -20.22
N SER A 192 13.35 20.64 -19.22
CA SER A 192 14.66 21.26 -19.05
C SER A 192 15.65 20.29 -18.39
N LYS A 193 16.79 20.01 -19.04
CA LYS A 193 17.87 19.17 -18.47
C LYS A 193 18.84 20.00 -17.61
N GLY A 194 19.72 19.32 -16.88
CA GLY A 194 20.79 19.97 -16.11
C GLY A 194 20.28 20.52 -14.79
N LYS A 195 20.42 21.83 -14.55
CA LYS A 195 19.96 22.48 -13.31
C LYS A 195 18.44 22.70 -13.26
N GLY A 196 17.75 22.70 -14.40
CA GLY A 196 16.29 22.92 -14.45
C GLY A 196 15.50 21.72 -13.95
N ARG A 197 15.65 20.54 -14.58
CA ARG A 197 14.95 19.28 -14.23
C ARG A 197 13.43 19.43 -14.04
N HIS A 198 12.82 20.39 -14.72
CA HIS A 198 11.41 20.73 -14.63
C HIS A 198 10.81 20.99 -16.02
N ASN A 199 9.49 21.06 -16.08
CA ASN A 199 8.73 21.41 -17.27
C ASN A 199 7.83 22.62 -16.97
N GLN A 200 8.23 23.76 -17.54
CA GLN A 200 7.58 25.05 -17.30
C GLN A 200 6.13 25.07 -17.76
N VAL A 201 5.87 24.63 -18.99
CA VAL A 201 4.53 24.67 -19.60
C VAL A 201 3.57 23.75 -18.85
N GLU A 202 4.05 22.59 -18.39
CA GLU A 202 3.25 21.68 -17.59
C GLU A 202 2.91 22.28 -16.23
N ALA A 203 3.88 22.91 -15.55
CA ALA A 203 3.64 23.57 -14.27
C ALA A 203 2.64 24.73 -14.38
N GLU A 204 2.76 25.55 -15.42
CA GLU A 204 1.82 26.66 -15.71
C GLU A 204 0.40 26.14 -15.99
N ALA A 205 0.26 25.05 -16.74
CA ALA A 205 -1.04 24.45 -17.02
C ALA A 205 -1.72 23.90 -15.74
N ILE A 206 -0.93 23.30 -14.84
CA ILE A 206 -1.42 22.81 -13.54
C ILE A 206 -1.88 23.96 -12.66
N VAL A 207 -1.09 25.04 -12.59
CA VAL A 207 -1.44 26.23 -11.82
C VAL A 207 -2.70 26.88 -12.37
N ALA A 208 -2.81 26.99 -13.70
CA ALA A 208 -4.00 27.53 -14.35
C ALA A 208 -5.26 26.71 -14.06
N GLU A 209 -5.18 25.37 -14.12
CA GLU A 209 -6.32 24.50 -13.76
C GLU A 209 -6.64 24.61 -12.26
N THR A 210 -5.64 24.70 -11.39
CA THR A 210 -5.84 24.89 -9.94
C THR A 210 -6.58 26.19 -9.64
N VAL A 211 -6.11 27.31 -10.21
CA VAL A 211 -6.77 28.62 -10.06
C VAL A 211 -8.20 28.58 -10.61
N LYS A 212 -8.40 27.95 -11.77
CA LYS A 212 -9.73 27.77 -12.36
C LYS A 212 -10.68 27.01 -11.44
N ARG A 213 -10.24 25.93 -10.77
CA ARG A 213 -11.08 25.19 -9.80
C ARG A 213 -11.35 26.02 -8.55
N LEU A 214 -10.36 26.73 -8.02
CA LEU A 214 -10.50 27.52 -6.79
C LEU A 214 -11.31 28.83 -6.99
N THR A 215 -11.48 29.26 -8.24
CA THR A 215 -12.32 30.42 -8.60
C THR A 215 -13.71 30.02 -9.09
N ASP A 216 -13.93 28.73 -9.39
CA ASP A 216 -15.23 28.21 -9.78
C ASP A 216 -16.15 28.07 -8.55
N LYS A 217 -17.31 28.73 -8.62
CA LYS A 217 -18.28 28.79 -7.53
C LYS A 217 -18.86 27.42 -7.21
N GLU A 218 -19.07 26.58 -8.22
CA GLU A 218 -19.62 25.24 -8.01
C GLU A 218 -18.62 24.33 -7.30
N PHE A 219 -17.36 24.37 -7.73
CA PHE A 219 -16.28 23.63 -7.07
C PHE A 219 -16.08 24.10 -5.63
N VAL A 220 -16.02 25.41 -5.38
CA VAL A 220 -15.86 25.95 -4.02
C VAL A 220 -17.06 25.60 -3.13
N ALA A 221 -18.29 25.71 -3.65
CA ALA A 221 -19.50 25.34 -2.90
C ALA A 221 -19.55 23.84 -2.55
N SER A 222 -18.91 22.98 -3.34
CA SER A 222 -18.81 21.55 -3.06
C SER A 222 -17.84 21.20 -1.92
N GLY A 223 -16.98 22.14 -1.50
CA GLY A 223 -16.00 21.92 -0.43
C GLY A 223 -14.89 20.91 -0.78
N ARG A 224 -14.68 20.62 -2.06
CA ARG A 224 -13.69 19.64 -2.54
C ARG A 224 -12.26 20.13 -2.33
N SER A 225 -11.39 19.24 -1.85
CA SER A 225 -9.97 19.52 -1.63
C SER A 225 -9.09 19.17 -2.85
N ILE A 226 -7.96 19.88 -3.00
CA ILE A 226 -7.02 19.71 -4.13
C ILE A 226 -5.65 19.29 -3.61
N GLY A 227 -5.03 18.31 -4.28
CA GLY A 227 -3.62 17.94 -4.07
C GLY A 227 -2.88 17.82 -5.39
N ILE A 228 -1.65 18.31 -5.42
CA ILE A 228 -0.77 18.23 -6.60
C ILE A 228 0.40 17.31 -6.26
N ILE A 229 0.59 16.28 -7.08
CA ILE A 229 1.66 15.29 -6.93
C ILE A 229 2.63 15.46 -8.10
N THR A 230 3.89 15.73 -7.81
CA THR A 230 4.94 15.80 -8.84
C THR A 230 5.85 14.57 -8.78
N LEU A 231 6.33 14.13 -9.95
CA LEU A 231 7.27 13.00 -10.01
C LEU A 231 8.68 13.36 -9.54
N ASN A 232 9.00 14.65 -9.42
CA ASN A 232 10.31 15.12 -8.96
C ASN A 232 10.23 16.44 -8.18
N THR A 233 11.26 16.71 -7.37
CA THR A 233 11.32 17.84 -6.43
C THR A 233 11.52 19.20 -7.13
N GLU A 234 12.23 19.26 -8.25
CA GLU A 234 12.41 20.54 -8.98
C GLU A 234 11.11 21.02 -9.62
N GLN A 235 10.31 20.09 -10.16
CA GLN A 235 8.95 20.35 -10.60
C GLN A 235 8.04 20.76 -9.43
N GLN A 236 8.21 20.14 -8.25
CA GLN A 236 7.46 20.52 -7.04
C GLN A 236 7.72 21.98 -6.68
N LYS A 237 9.00 22.38 -6.58
CA LYS A 237 9.41 23.76 -6.26
C LYS A 237 8.83 24.74 -7.28
N LEU A 238 8.94 24.44 -8.57
CA LEU A 238 8.41 25.30 -9.62
C LEU A 238 6.90 25.50 -9.52
N VAL A 239 6.13 24.42 -9.28
CA VAL A 239 4.68 24.52 -9.13
C VAL A 239 4.32 25.34 -7.90
N SER A 240 5.01 25.14 -6.77
CA SER A 240 4.81 25.96 -5.56
C SER A 240 5.09 27.44 -5.82
N ASP A 241 6.23 27.76 -6.45
CA ASP A 241 6.60 29.15 -6.79
C ASP A 241 5.56 29.83 -7.69
N LEU A 242 5.01 29.08 -8.66
CA LEU A 242 3.97 29.59 -9.56
C LEU A 242 2.62 29.75 -8.85
N LEU A 243 2.27 28.87 -7.91
CA LEU A 243 1.08 29.02 -7.08
C LEU A 243 1.18 30.23 -6.15
N ASP A 244 2.36 30.48 -5.57
CA ASP A 244 2.58 31.67 -4.73
C ASP A 244 2.42 32.97 -5.53
N ARG A 245 2.88 33.00 -6.79
CA ARG A 245 2.58 34.12 -7.69
C ARG A 245 1.10 34.19 -8.04
N ALA A 246 0.45 33.06 -8.29
CA ALA A 246 -0.99 33.04 -8.59
C ALA A 246 -1.82 33.58 -7.42
N ARG A 247 -1.47 33.25 -6.18
CA ARG A 247 -2.10 33.77 -4.95
C ARG A 247 -2.00 35.29 -4.83
N GLN A 248 -0.89 35.88 -5.29
CA GLN A 248 -0.76 37.35 -5.35
C GLN A 248 -1.68 38.00 -6.39
N HIS A 249 -1.91 37.33 -7.52
CA HIS A 249 -2.77 37.84 -8.60
C HIS A 249 -4.26 37.55 -8.35
N HIS A 250 -4.56 36.50 -7.59
CA HIS A 250 -5.90 36.03 -7.24
C HIS A 250 -6.04 35.90 -5.70
N PRO A 251 -6.12 37.02 -4.95
CA PRO A 251 -6.22 36.96 -3.48
C PRO A 251 -7.40 36.13 -2.96
N GLU A 252 -8.44 35.92 -3.78
CA GLU A 252 -9.59 35.08 -3.47
C GLU A 252 -9.26 33.60 -3.22
N ILE A 253 -8.11 33.09 -3.72
CA ILE A 253 -7.71 31.69 -3.52
C ILE A 253 -6.87 31.47 -2.25
N GLU A 254 -6.39 32.54 -1.62
CA GLU A 254 -5.52 32.48 -0.43
C GLU A 254 -6.09 31.63 0.72
N PRO A 255 -7.40 31.69 1.05
CA PRO A 255 -7.96 30.91 2.15
C PRO A 255 -7.76 29.40 2.00
N PHE A 256 -7.65 28.87 0.78
CA PHE A 256 -7.51 27.42 0.53
C PHE A 256 -6.09 26.86 0.84
N PHE A 257 -5.12 27.73 1.14
CA PHE A 257 -3.74 27.36 1.44
C PHE A 257 -3.39 27.47 2.93
N GLN A 258 -4.36 27.85 3.78
CA GLN A 258 -4.16 28.03 5.22
C GLN A 258 -3.86 26.70 5.92
N SER A 259 -2.85 26.67 6.79
CA SER A 259 -2.41 25.47 7.49
C SER A 259 -3.40 25.01 8.57
N GLU A 260 -4.32 25.87 8.99
CA GLU A 260 -5.41 25.57 9.92
C GLU A 260 -6.54 24.77 9.27
N LEU A 261 -6.60 24.72 7.94
CA LEU A 261 -7.53 23.85 7.24
C LEU A 261 -7.15 22.38 7.47
N GLU A 262 -8.17 21.53 7.54
CA GLU A 262 -7.96 20.09 7.61
C GLU A 262 -7.31 19.55 6.33
N GLU A 263 -7.73 20.07 5.17
CA GLU A 263 -7.24 19.65 3.84
C GLU A 263 -6.88 20.86 2.96
N PRO A 264 -5.77 21.58 3.25
CA PRO A 264 -5.31 22.66 2.40
C PRO A 264 -4.81 22.14 1.05
N VAL A 265 -4.70 23.05 0.09
CA VAL A 265 -4.02 22.78 -1.19
C VAL A 265 -2.54 22.50 -0.91
N VAL A 266 -2.08 21.33 -1.34
CA VAL A 266 -0.69 20.88 -1.11
C VAL A 266 -0.02 20.47 -2.41
N VAL A 267 1.29 20.75 -2.50
CA VAL A 267 2.17 20.28 -3.58
C VAL A 267 3.22 19.36 -2.98
N LYS A 268 3.13 18.07 -3.30
CA LYS A 268 3.98 17.02 -2.75
C LYS A 268 4.64 16.21 -3.87
N ASN A 269 5.78 15.60 -3.58
CA ASN A 269 6.42 14.66 -4.50
C ASN A 269 6.04 13.20 -4.15
N LEU A 270 6.49 12.24 -4.95
CA LEU A 270 6.22 10.82 -4.73
C LEU A 270 6.69 10.27 -3.38
N GLU A 271 7.66 10.91 -2.73
CA GLU A 271 8.24 10.47 -1.45
C GLU A 271 7.46 11.03 -0.25
N THR A 272 6.77 12.16 -0.42
CA THR A 272 6.12 12.91 0.68
C THR A 272 4.59 12.84 0.68
N VAL A 273 3.98 12.29 -0.37
CA VAL A 273 2.52 12.24 -0.54
C VAL A 273 1.81 11.15 0.28
N GLN A 274 2.55 10.39 1.07
CA GLN A 274 1.96 9.27 1.81
C GLN A 274 1.03 9.76 2.92
N GLY A 275 -0.13 9.10 3.04
CA GLY A 275 -1.16 9.48 4.00
C GLY A 275 -2.04 10.66 3.54
N ASP A 276 -1.61 11.46 2.55
CA ASP A 276 -2.43 12.55 2.03
C ASP A 276 -3.39 12.06 0.95
N GLU A 277 -4.67 12.29 1.16
CA GLU A 277 -5.72 12.12 0.16
C GLU A 277 -6.44 13.44 -0.10
N ARG A 278 -6.96 13.60 -1.31
CA ARG A 278 -7.72 14.79 -1.72
C ARG A 278 -8.84 14.39 -2.66
N ASP A 279 -9.88 15.22 -2.75
CA ASP A 279 -10.97 14.97 -3.69
C ASP A 279 -10.50 15.04 -5.14
N LEU A 280 -9.69 16.04 -5.46
CA LEU A 280 -9.02 16.21 -6.75
C LEU A 280 -7.51 16.03 -6.58
N ILE A 281 -6.94 15.06 -7.30
CA ILE A 281 -5.49 14.90 -7.42
C ILE A 281 -5.03 15.29 -8.82
N ILE A 282 -4.05 16.19 -8.91
CA ILE A 282 -3.37 16.54 -10.15
C ILE A 282 -1.97 15.92 -10.13
N ILE A 283 -1.68 15.01 -11.04
CA ILE A 283 -0.36 14.40 -11.20
C ILE A 283 0.41 15.14 -12.28
N SER A 284 1.55 15.74 -11.92
CA SER A 284 2.54 16.30 -12.84
C SER A 284 3.60 15.26 -13.15
N ILE A 285 3.63 14.78 -14.40
CA ILE A 285 4.71 13.90 -14.86
C ILE A 285 6.04 14.66 -14.89
N GLY A 286 6.05 15.92 -15.30
CA GLY A 286 7.19 16.84 -15.29
C GLY A 286 8.34 16.46 -16.23
N TYR A 287 8.51 15.18 -16.55
CA TYR A 287 9.47 14.66 -17.52
C TYR A 287 8.91 14.72 -18.94
N GLY A 288 9.80 14.68 -19.94
CA GLY A 288 9.38 14.68 -21.34
C GLY A 288 10.51 14.93 -22.34
N PRO A 289 10.15 15.22 -23.61
CA PRO A 289 11.08 15.61 -24.66
C PRO A 289 11.82 16.90 -24.29
N THR A 290 13.08 17.02 -24.68
CA THR A 290 13.92 18.20 -24.37
C THR A 290 13.94 19.25 -25.46
N GLU A 291 13.36 18.95 -26.60
CA GLU A 291 13.25 19.88 -27.72
C GLU A 291 11.79 19.88 -28.22
N PRO A 292 11.25 21.04 -28.61
CA PRO A 292 9.93 21.12 -29.22
C PRO A 292 9.83 20.20 -30.45
N GLY A 293 8.77 19.38 -30.52
CA GLY A 293 8.53 18.48 -31.66
C GLY A 293 9.43 17.25 -31.74
N ALA A 294 10.27 16.99 -30.74
CA ALA A 294 11.05 15.76 -30.68
C ALA A 294 10.15 14.53 -30.47
N ASN A 295 10.41 13.46 -31.22
CA ASN A 295 9.67 12.19 -31.13
C ASN A 295 10.29 11.18 -30.15
N THR A 296 11.32 11.59 -29.42
CA THR A 296 12.04 10.73 -28.48
C THR A 296 12.33 11.49 -27.19
N MET A 297 12.40 10.77 -26.08
CA MET A 297 12.76 11.33 -24.79
C MET A 297 13.67 10.40 -23.99
N SER A 298 14.14 10.89 -22.85
CA SER A 298 14.85 10.09 -21.86
C SER A 298 13.89 9.09 -21.23
N MET A 299 14.36 7.87 -20.94
CA MET A 299 13.61 6.89 -20.15
C MET A 299 13.92 6.98 -18.65
N ASN A 300 14.55 8.08 -18.22
CA ASN A 300 14.84 8.37 -16.82
C ASN A 300 13.75 9.31 -16.25
N PHE A 301 12.87 8.71 -15.47
CA PHE A 301 11.77 9.29 -14.67
C PHE A 301 12.13 9.36 -13.17
N GLY A 302 13.43 9.44 -12.85
CA GLY A 302 13.91 9.67 -11.49
C GLY A 302 13.52 8.53 -10.52
N PRO A 303 12.79 8.82 -9.42
CA PRO A 303 12.45 7.81 -8.41
C PRO A 303 11.72 6.57 -8.96
N LEU A 304 10.99 6.70 -10.07
CA LEU A 304 10.28 5.58 -10.69
C LEU A 304 11.20 4.56 -11.35
N ASN A 305 12.42 4.94 -11.76
CA ASN A 305 13.37 4.01 -12.37
C ASN A 305 14.03 3.07 -11.37
N ARG A 306 13.97 3.40 -10.08
CA ARG A 306 14.60 2.62 -9.02
C ARG A 306 13.81 1.34 -8.71
N GLU A 307 14.47 0.42 -8.03
CA GLU A 307 13.79 -0.68 -7.35
C GLU A 307 12.77 -0.12 -6.36
N GLY A 308 11.61 -0.77 -6.23
CA GLY A 308 10.51 -0.23 -5.42
C GLY A 308 9.76 0.97 -6.01
N GLY A 309 10.21 1.58 -7.12
CA GLY A 309 9.55 2.74 -7.75
C GLY A 309 8.06 2.52 -8.13
N TRP A 310 7.64 1.27 -8.30
CA TRP A 310 6.25 0.92 -8.57
C TRP A 310 5.35 1.13 -7.34
N ARG A 311 5.89 1.04 -6.11
CA ARG A 311 5.17 1.35 -4.86
C ARG A 311 4.86 2.85 -4.77
N ARG A 312 5.83 3.70 -5.12
CA ARG A 312 5.68 5.17 -5.24
C ARG A 312 4.55 5.53 -6.22
N LEU A 313 4.54 4.89 -7.39
CA LEU A 313 3.47 5.08 -8.37
C LEU A 313 2.11 4.62 -7.82
N ASN A 314 2.03 3.43 -7.23
CA ASN A 314 0.79 2.91 -6.64
C ASN A 314 0.22 3.86 -5.58
N VAL A 315 1.07 4.41 -4.71
CA VAL A 315 0.65 5.41 -3.73
C VAL A 315 0.09 6.64 -4.44
N ALA A 316 0.82 7.24 -5.38
CA ALA A 316 0.37 8.44 -6.08
C ALA A 316 -0.98 8.27 -6.80
N VAL A 317 -1.17 7.17 -7.51
CA VAL A 317 -2.40 6.92 -8.29
C VAL A 317 -3.61 6.51 -7.43
N THR A 318 -3.43 6.32 -6.12
CA THR A 318 -4.50 5.95 -5.16
C THR A 318 -4.88 7.05 -4.17
N ARG A 319 -4.36 8.27 -4.34
CA ARG A 319 -4.63 9.42 -3.44
C ARG A 319 -5.94 10.16 -3.74
N ALA A 320 -6.55 9.95 -4.91
CA ALA A 320 -7.76 10.65 -5.31
C ALA A 320 -9.03 10.01 -4.73
N ARG A 321 -9.89 10.81 -4.10
CA ARG A 321 -11.24 10.37 -3.69
C ARG A 321 -12.26 10.49 -4.82
N GLN A 322 -12.23 11.56 -5.61
CA GLN A 322 -13.29 11.83 -6.61
C GLN A 322 -12.79 11.99 -8.04
N GLU A 323 -11.67 12.66 -8.24
CA GLU A 323 -11.16 12.99 -9.58
C GLU A 323 -9.63 12.97 -9.62
N MET A 324 -9.07 12.51 -10.74
CA MET A 324 -7.64 12.56 -11.00
C MET A 324 -7.34 13.11 -12.39
N MET A 325 -6.43 14.08 -12.47
CA MET A 325 -5.94 14.66 -13.72
C MET A 325 -4.44 14.38 -13.87
N VAL A 326 -4.05 13.76 -14.97
CA VAL A 326 -2.65 13.40 -15.25
C VAL A 326 -2.10 14.30 -16.35
N PHE A 327 -1.18 15.20 -16.01
CA PHE A 327 -0.56 16.13 -16.94
C PHE A 327 0.74 15.55 -17.49
N SER A 328 0.87 15.51 -18.82
CA SER A 328 2.14 15.14 -19.46
C SER A 328 2.40 15.96 -20.72
N SER A 329 3.69 16.12 -21.04
CA SER A 329 4.14 16.81 -22.25
C SER A 329 4.34 15.91 -23.48
N PHE A 330 4.01 14.62 -23.36
CA PHE A 330 4.26 13.61 -24.37
C PHE A 330 3.12 12.60 -24.45
N ASP A 331 3.03 11.92 -25.58
CA ASP A 331 2.11 10.78 -25.77
C ASP A 331 2.67 9.50 -25.13
N PRO A 332 1.86 8.64 -24.47
CA PRO A 332 2.34 7.39 -23.89
C PRO A 332 3.18 6.52 -24.84
N SER A 333 2.93 6.60 -26.16
CA SER A 333 3.70 5.88 -27.17
C SER A 333 5.20 6.25 -27.19
N PHE A 334 5.59 7.39 -26.62
CA PHE A 334 6.98 7.85 -26.52
C PHE A 334 7.77 7.06 -25.47
N ILE A 335 7.09 6.40 -24.52
CA ILE A 335 7.74 5.51 -23.55
C ILE A 335 8.07 4.18 -24.26
N ASP A 336 9.35 4.01 -24.57
CA ASP A 336 9.89 2.82 -25.19
C ASP A 336 10.33 1.81 -24.13
N LEU A 337 9.52 0.75 -23.98
CA LEU A 337 9.76 -0.32 -23.02
C LEU A 337 10.98 -1.19 -23.36
N ASN A 338 11.51 -1.12 -24.59
CA ASN A 338 12.76 -1.80 -24.93
C ASN A 338 13.99 -1.06 -24.40
N ARG A 339 13.84 0.23 -24.05
CA ARG A 339 14.92 1.10 -23.56
C ARG A 339 14.94 1.25 -22.04
N THR A 340 14.05 0.56 -21.32
CA THR A 340 14.00 0.56 -19.85
C THR A 340 13.51 -0.79 -19.32
N SER A 341 14.16 -1.32 -18.29
CA SER A 341 13.69 -2.52 -17.57
C SER A 341 12.87 -2.15 -16.33
N ALA A 342 12.70 -0.87 -16.01
CA ALA A 342 12.04 -0.42 -14.80
C ALA A 342 10.53 -0.69 -14.86
N ARG A 343 10.04 -1.56 -13.95
CA ARG A 343 8.62 -1.91 -13.84
C ARG A 343 7.72 -0.69 -13.70
N ALA A 344 8.10 0.28 -12.87
CA ALA A 344 7.27 1.45 -12.62
C ALA A 344 7.11 2.35 -13.86
N VAL A 345 8.12 2.39 -14.75
CA VAL A 345 8.03 3.15 -16.01
C VAL A 345 7.07 2.47 -16.99
N ALA A 346 7.07 1.13 -17.02
CA ALA A 346 6.06 0.38 -17.76
C ALA A 346 4.65 0.61 -17.19
N ASP A 347 4.52 0.59 -15.87
CA ASP A 347 3.24 0.85 -15.19
C ASP A 347 2.76 2.29 -15.44
N LEU A 348 3.66 3.27 -15.40
CA LEU A 348 3.35 4.66 -15.72
C LEU A 348 2.81 4.79 -17.15
N LYS A 349 3.44 4.15 -18.13
CA LYS A 349 2.95 4.14 -19.51
C LYS A 349 1.51 3.63 -19.58
N HIS A 350 1.25 2.44 -19.04
CA HIS A 350 -0.08 1.85 -19.04
C HIS A 350 -1.10 2.71 -18.28
N PHE A 351 -0.67 3.39 -17.21
CA PHE A 351 -1.54 4.28 -16.45
C PHE A 351 -1.94 5.52 -17.26
N ILE A 352 -1.03 6.14 -18.02
CA ILE A 352 -1.38 7.25 -18.89
C ILE A 352 -2.27 6.78 -20.06
N GLU A 353 -2.01 5.59 -20.63
CA GLU A 353 -2.91 4.97 -21.63
C GLU A 353 -4.32 4.72 -21.07
N PHE A 354 -4.42 4.29 -19.82
CA PHE A 354 -5.68 4.16 -19.09
C PHE A 354 -6.35 5.52 -18.86
N ALA A 355 -5.61 6.55 -18.48
CA ALA A 355 -6.13 7.91 -18.34
C ALA A 355 -6.62 8.50 -19.67
N GLN A 356 -6.06 8.06 -20.80
CA GLN A 356 -6.44 8.48 -22.15
C GLN A 356 -7.70 7.76 -22.67
N ARG A 357 -7.79 6.43 -22.49
CA ARG A 357 -8.83 5.59 -23.12
C ARG A 357 -9.86 5.02 -22.14
N GLY A 358 -9.69 5.28 -20.83
CA GLY A 358 -10.54 4.72 -19.77
C GLY A 358 -10.32 3.22 -19.53
N PRO A 359 -11.23 2.57 -18.78
CA PRO A 359 -11.16 1.14 -18.43
C PRO A 359 -11.04 0.18 -19.61
N GLU A 360 -11.47 0.59 -20.82
CA GLU A 360 -11.32 -0.18 -22.03
C GLU A 360 -9.84 -0.53 -22.33
N ALA A 361 -8.89 0.34 -21.96
CA ALA A 361 -7.46 0.09 -22.09
C ALA A 361 -6.96 -1.14 -21.33
N LEU A 362 -7.54 -1.43 -20.16
CA LEU A 362 -7.20 -2.59 -19.35
C LEU A 362 -7.87 -3.87 -19.90
N SER A 363 -9.09 -3.74 -20.44
CA SER A 363 -9.89 -4.85 -20.97
C SER A 363 -9.37 -5.44 -22.29
N GLN A 364 -8.58 -4.70 -23.07
CA GLN A 364 -7.91 -5.25 -24.25
C GLN A 364 -6.78 -6.25 -23.89
N ALA A 365 -6.35 -6.31 -22.62
CA ALA A 365 -5.36 -7.26 -22.13
C ALA A 365 -5.96 -8.51 -21.45
N VAL A 366 -7.23 -8.48 -21.01
CA VAL A 366 -7.91 -9.59 -20.34
C VAL A 366 -9.37 -9.66 -20.80
N ARG A 367 -9.71 -10.68 -21.62
CA ARG A 367 -11.10 -11.02 -21.96
C ARG A 367 -11.92 -11.20 -20.67
N GLY A 368 -12.99 -10.42 -20.51
CA GLY A 368 -13.86 -10.53 -19.34
C GLY A 368 -15.13 -9.66 -19.39
N SER A 369 -16.01 -9.94 -20.34
CA SER A 369 -17.41 -9.50 -20.44
C SER A 369 -17.69 -8.00 -20.57
N VAL A 370 -17.75 -7.55 -21.83
CA VAL A 370 -18.54 -6.38 -22.22
C VAL A 370 -20.02 -6.80 -22.15
N GLY A 371 -20.66 -6.42 -21.06
CA GLY A 371 -22.11 -6.34 -20.78
C GLY A 371 -23.09 -7.25 -21.53
N GLY A 372 -23.47 -8.37 -20.91
CA GLY A 372 -24.77 -9.03 -21.08
C GLY A 372 -25.52 -9.04 -19.75
N TYR A 373 -26.78 -9.48 -19.74
CA TYR A 373 -27.52 -9.72 -18.50
C TYR A 373 -26.99 -10.97 -17.78
N ASP A 374 -26.92 -10.95 -16.45
CA ASP A 374 -26.49 -12.13 -15.68
C ASP A 374 -27.64 -13.15 -15.57
N SER A 375 -28.89 -12.69 -15.70
CA SER A 375 -30.07 -13.56 -15.69
C SER A 375 -31.15 -13.17 -16.72
N PRO A 376 -31.93 -14.14 -17.24
CA PRO A 376 -33.10 -13.86 -18.07
C PRO A 376 -34.16 -13.01 -17.35
N PHE A 377 -34.15 -13.03 -16.02
CA PHE A 377 -35.01 -12.19 -15.19
C PHE A 377 -34.62 -10.70 -15.34
N GLU A 378 -33.35 -10.35 -15.17
CA GLU A 378 -32.85 -8.98 -15.38
C GLU A 378 -33.15 -8.48 -16.79
N GLU A 379 -32.95 -9.34 -17.80
CA GLU A 379 -33.25 -9.00 -19.19
C GLU A 379 -34.74 -8.66 -19.39
N ALA A 380 -35.63 -9.47 -18.80
CA ALA A 380 -37.08 -9.23 -18.88
C ALA A 380 -37.49 -7.92 -18.20
N VAL A 381 -36.90 -7.60 -17.05
CA VAL A 381 -37.15 -6.34 -16.31
C VAL A 381 -36.65 -5.15 -17.12
N ALA A 382 -35.42 -5.22 -17.64
CA ALA A 382 -34.83 -4.15 -18.45
C ALA A 382 -35.66 -3.85 -19.70
N ASN A 383 -36.11 -4.90 -20.41
CA ASN A 383 -36.97 -4.74 -21.58
C ASN A 383 -38.36 -4.18 -21.21
N GLY A 384 -38.90 -4.55 -20.05
CA GLY A 384 -40.11 -3.95 -19.49
C GLY A 384 -39.98 -2.44 -19.30
N LEU A 385 -38.92 -2.01 -18.62
CA LEU A 385 -38.64 -0.59 -18.35
C LEU A 385 -38.36 0.20 -19.63
N ARG A 386 -37.64 -0.37 -20.60
CA ARG A 386 -37.44 0.25 -21.92
C ARG A 386 -38.75 0.49 -22.67
N ARG A 387 -39.71 -0.43 -22.59
CA ARG A 387 -41.05 -0.24 -23.19
C ARG A 387 -41.85 0.88 -22.52
N LYS A 388 -41.59 1.16 -21.24
CA LYS A 388 -42.15 2.30 -20.50
C LYS A 388 -41.45 3.63 -20.82
N GLY A 389 -40.38 3.62 -21.61
CA GLY A 389 -39.66 4.82 -22.07
C GLY A 389 -38.37 5.13 -21.29
N TRP A 390 -37.96 4.28 -20.35
CA TRP A 390 -36.73 4.49 -19.57
C TRP A 390 -35.48 4.06 -20.34
N HIS A 391 -34.40 4.83 -20.21
CA HIS A 391 -33.08 4.42 -20.67
C HIS A 391 -32.39 3.58 -19.59
N VAL A 392 -32.14 2.31 -19.89
CA VAL A 392 -31.65 1.30 -18.94
C VAL A 392 -30.29 0.78 -19.37
N VAL A 393 -29.29 0.93 -18.49
CA VAL A 393 -27.94 0.41 -18.62
C VAL A 393 -27.79 -0.80 -17.69
N PRO A 394 -27.53 -2.01 -18.21
CA PRO A 394 -27.32 -3.19 -17.38
C PRO A 394 -25.90 -3.26 -16.81
N GLN A 395 -25.75 -3.97 -15.69
CA GLN A 395 -24.47 -4.44 -15.14
C GLN A 395 -23.44 -3.32 -14.94
N ILE A 396 -23.81 -2.32 -14.14
CA ILE A 396 -22.98 -1.15 -13.88
C ILE A 396 -21.94 -1.50 -12.81
N GLY A 397 -20.66 -1.36 -13.16
CA GLY A 397 -19.52 -1.66 -12.29
C GLY A 397 -18.50 -2.59 -12.96
N VAL A 398 -17.22 -2.39 -12.66
CA VAL A 398 -16.12 -3.22 -13.20
C VAL A 398 -15.72 -4.38 -12.28
N SER A 399 -16.09 -4.34 -11.00
CA SER A 399 -15.76 -5.37 -10.01
C SER A 399 -16.85 -6.45 -9.89
N ARG A 400 -16.67 -7.38 -8.94
CA ARG A 400 -17.60 -8.49 -8.63
C ARG A 400 -18.97 -8.01 -8.15
N PHE A 401 -19.05 -6.79 -7.63
CA PHE A 401 -20.29 -6.19 -7.17
C PHE A 401 -20.76 -5.15 -8.18
N ARG A 402 -21.76 -5.51 -8.97
CA ARG A 402 -22.39 -4.65 -9.98
C ARG A 402 -23.80 -4.29 -9.55
N ILE A 403 -24.28 -3.15 -10.03
CA ILE A 403 -25.70 -2.83 -9.98
C ILE A 403 -26.35 -3.45 -11.21
N ASP A 404 -27.38 -4.25 -11.00
CA ASP A 404 -27.96 -5.09 -12.05
C ASP A 404 -28.50 -4.24 -13.19
N LEU A 405 -29.23 -3.17 -12.87
CA LEU A 405 -29.76 -2.20 -13.84
C LEU A 405 -29.67 -0.77 -13.29
N GLY A 406 -29.13 0.19 -14.04
CA GLY A 406 -29.25 1.61 -13.72
C GLY A 406 -30.14 2.35 -14.71
N ILE A 407 -30.96 3.24 -14.17
CA ILE A 407 -31.87 4.10 -14.94
C ILE A 407 -31.22 5.46 -15.09
N VAL A 408 -30.95 5.86 -16.33
CA VAL A 408 -30.32 7.17 -16.61
C VAL A 408 -31.34 8.29 -16.41
N HIS A 409 -30.91 9.37 -15.78
CA HIS A 409 -31.76 10.52 -15.52
C HIS A 409 -32.16 11.22 -16.83
N PRO A 410 -33.46 11.34 -17.16
CA PRO A 410 -33.90 11.91 -18.45
C PRO A 410 -33.43 13.35 -18.70
N ASP A 411 -33.40 14.17 -17.65
CA ASP A 411 -32.98 15.58 -17.76
C ASP A 411 -31.46 15.76 -17.55
N LYS A 412 -30.74 14.71 -17.15
CA LYS A 412 -29.30 14.72 -16.83
C LYS A 412 -28.64 13.49 -17.43
N PRO A 413 -28.30 13.49 -18.73
CA PRO A 413 -27.71 12.33 -19.40
C PRO A 413 -26.34 11.89 -18.83
N GLY A 414 -25.78 12.66 -17.88
CA GLY A 414 -24.58 12.37 -17.09
C GLY A 414 -24.79 11.55 -15.81
N ASP A 415 -26.04 11.35 -15.35
CA ASP A 415 -26.32 10.79 -14.02
C ASP A 415 -27.27 9.59 -14.06
N TYR A 416 -27.12 8.68 -13.11
CA TYR A 416 -28.13 7.66 -12.84
C TYR A 416 -29.16 8.20 -11.83
N LEU A 417 -30.44 8.13 -12.19
CA LEU A 417 -31.54 8.48 -11.30
C LEU A 417 -31.66 7.47 -10.15
N VAL A 418 -31.54 6.18 -10.48
CA VAL A 418 -31.75 5.07 -9.55
C VAL A 418 -31.11 3.78 -10.07
N GLY A 419 -30.56 2.98 -9.16
CA GLY A 419 -30.14 1.59 -9.40
C GLY A 419 -31.24 0.62 -8.99
N VAL A 420 -31.51 -0.40 -9.81
CA VAL A 420 -32.45 -1.48 -9.52
C VAL A 420 -31.66 -2.74 -9.22
N GLU A 421 -31.83 -3.26 -8.00
CA GLU A 421 -31.29 -4.56 -7.58
C GLU A 421 -32.32 -5.66 -7.83
N CYS A 422 -31.91 -6.68 -8.59
CA CYS A 422 -32.62 -7.92 -8.83
C CYS A 422 -31.99 -9.03 -7.96
N ASP A 423 -32.81 -9.85 -7.30
CA ASP A 423 -32.38 -10.95 -6.42
C ASP A 423 -31.86 -12.20 -7.17
N GLY A 424 -31.11 -12.01 -8.27
CA GLY A 424 -30.57 -13.08 -9.10
C GLY A 424 -29.47 -13.93 -8.43
N ALA A 425 -28.92 -14.93 -9.14
CA ALA A 425 -27.91 -15.87 -8.61
C ALA A 425 -26.65 -15.17 -8.01
N THR A 426 -26.31 -13.98 -8.49
CA THR A 426 -25.21 -13.14 -7.99
C THR A 426 -25.47 -12.58 -6.57
N TYR A 427 -26.73 -12.45 -6.15
CA TYR A 427 -27.16 -12.03 -4.80
C TYR A 427 -26.78 -13.05 -3.70
N HIS A 428 -26.57 -14.33 -4.07
CA HIS A 428 -26.29 -15.41 -3.13
C HIS A 428 -24.80 -15.59 -2.78
N SER A 429 -23.85 -14.91 -3.45
CA SER A 429 -22.42 -15.21 -3.35
C SER A 429 -21.66 -14.54 -2.18
N ALA A 430 -22.27 -13.60 -1.45
CA ALA A 430 -21.58 -12.89 -0.36
C ALA A 430 -21.60 -13.66 0.97
N ALA A 431 -20.51 -13.63 1.74
CA ALA A 431 -20.27 -14.53 2.88
C ALA A 431 -21.30 -14.40 4.03
N THR A 432 -21.90 -13.22 4.26
CA THR A 432 -22.90 -13.03 5.33
C THR A 432 -24.10 -12.17 4.88
N ALA A 433 -25.27 -12.36 5.50
CA ALA A 433 -26.47 -11.57 5.21
C ALA A 433 -26.33 -10.08 5.62
N ARG A 434 -25.49 -9.79 6.62
CA ARG A 434 -25.25 -8.40 7.07
C ARG A 434 -24.47 -7.59 6.03
N ASP A 435 -23.46 -8.21 5.42
CA ASP A 435 -22.66 -7.60 4.35
C ASP A 435 -23.50 -7.37 3.09
N ARG A 436 -24.41 -8.31 2.78
CA ARG A 436 -25.36 -8.24 1.66
C ARG A 436 -26.35 -7.08 1.77
N ASP A 437 -26.99 -6.91 2.92
CA ASP A 437 -28.18 -6.06 3.01
C ASP A 437 -27.96 -4.72 3.71
N LYS A 438 -26.97 -4.58 4.61
CA LYS A 438 -26.77 -3.32 5.34
C LYS A 438 -25.53 -2.56 4.89
N VAL A 439 -24.39 -3.24 4.81
CA VAL A 439 -23.12 -2.56 4.53
C VAL A 439 -23.05 -2.12 3.06
N ARG A 440 -23.40 -3.01 2.13
CA ARG A 440 -23.47 -2.67 0.69
C ARG A 440 -24.41 -1.51 0.40
N SER A 441 -25.65 -1.58 0.89
CA SER A 441 -26.65 -0.53 0.67
C SER A 441 -26.17 0.80 1.24
N ALA A 442 -25.55 0.81 2.43
CA ALA A 442 -25.02 2.02 3.03
C ALA A 442 -23.87 2.63 2.22
N ILE A 443 -22.96 1.80 1.67
CA ILE A 443 -21.87 2.25 0.81
C ILE A 443 -22.41 2.85 -0.49
N LEU A 444 -23.29 2.13 -1.19
CA LEU A 444 -23.86 2.60 -2.46
C LEU A 444 -24.67 3.90 -2.27
N GLN A 445 -25.47 4.00 -1.20
CA GLN A 445 -26.16 5.23 -0.84
C GLN A 445 -25.17 6.37 -0.53
N GLY A 446 -24.08 6.07 0.18
CA GLY A 446 -23.00 7.02 0.41
C GLY A 446 -22.35 7.52 -0.89
N LEU A 447 -22.29 6.68 -1.92
CA LEU A 447 -21.81 7.01 -3.27
C LEU A 447 -22.83 7.78 -4.12
N GLY A 448 -24.03 8.06 -3.61
CA GLY A 448 -25.06 8.82 -4.30
C GLY A 448 -26.17 7.96 -4.93
N TRP A 449 -26.11 6.63 -4.81
CA TRP A 449 -27.15 5.77 -5.36
C TRP A 449 -28.44 5.83 -4.55
N LYS A 450 -29.54 6.10 -5.25
CA LYS A 450 -30.87 5.64 -4.83
C LYS A 450 -31.04 4.22 -5.34
N LEU A 451 -31.48 3.30 -4.47
CA LEU A 451 -31.65 1.89 -4.80
C LEU A 451 -33.12 1.49 -4.67
N LEU A 452 -33.65 0.80 -5.68
CA LEU A 452 -34.93 0.09 -5.63
C LEU A 452 -34.66 -1.41 -5.77
N ARG A 453 -35.38 -2.23 -5.02
CA ARG A 453 -35.25 -3.68 -5.07
C ARG A 453 -36.48 -4.30 -5.73
N LEU A 454 -36.24 -5.26 -6.63
CA LEU A 454 -37.27 -6.06 -7.26
C LEU A 454 -36.97 -7.55 -7.03
N TRP A 455 -37.91 -8.26 -6.41
CA TRP A 455 -37.78 -9.69 -6.13
C TRP A 455 -38.30 -10.52 -7.30
N SER A 456 -37.55 -11.54 -7.69
CA SER A 456 -37.88 -12.53 -8.72
C SER A 456 -39.18 -13.25 -8.42
N THR A 457 -39.46 -13.49 -7.14
CA THR A 457 -40.72 -14.07 -6.66
C THR A 457 -41.92 -13.17 -6.94
N GLU A 458 -41.81 -11.86 -6.66
CA GLU A 458 -42.86 -10.88 -6.96
C GLU A 458 -43.06 -10.77 -8.47
N TRP A 459 -41.98 -10.71 -9.24
CA TRP A 459 -42.03 -10.67 -10.70
C TRP A 459 -42.65 -11.93 -11.30
N TRP A 460 -42.38 -13.11 -10.74
CA TRP A 460 -42.94 -14.36 -11.25
C TRP A 460 -44.45 -14.47 -11.03
N ILE A 461 -44.94 -13.94 -9.90
CA ILE A 461 -46.37 -13.96 -9.54
C ILE A 461 -47.15 -12.97 -10.40
N ASP A 462 -46.66 -11.74 -10.54
CA ASP A 462 -47.34 -10.67 -11.29
C ASP A 462 -46.32 -9.73 -11.96
N LYS A 463 -45.98 -10.05 -13.22
CA LYS A 463 -45.00 -9.29 -14.00
C LYS A 463 -45.45 -7.86 -14.27
N GLU A 464 -46.71 -7.67 -14.66
CA GLU A 464 -47.22 -6.35 -15.03
C GLU A 464 -47.37 -5.47 -13.78
N GLY A 465 -47.94 -5.99 -12.70
CA GLY A 465 -48.06 -5.25 -11.45
C GLY A 465 -46.71 -4.90 -10.81
N ALA A 466 -45.74 -5.82 -10.84
CA ALA A 466 -44.40 -5.55 -10.34
C ALA A 466 -43.68 -4.48 -11.17
N LEU A 467 -43.82 -4.51 -12.50
CA LEU A 467 -43.26 -3.50 -13.41
C LEU A 467 -43.91 -2.12 -13.19
N ASP A 468 -45.24 -2.07 -13.03
CA ASP A 468 -45.96 -0.81 -12.80
C ASP A 468 -45.63 -0.18 -11.43
N LYS A 469 -45.45 -1.00 -10.38
CA LYS A 469 -44.95 -0.52 -9.09
C LYS A 469 -43.54 0.06 -9.22
N LEU A 470 -42.66 -0.62 -9.94
CA LEU A 470 -41.29 -0.17 -10.16
C LEU A 470 -41.28 1.15 -10.95
N ASP A 471 -42.04 1.23 -12.03
CA ASP A 471 -42.21 2.45 -12.85
C ASP A 471 -42.76 3.63 -12.04
N THR A 472 -43.77 3.38 -11.19
CA THR A 472 -44.33 4.41 -10.29
C THR A 472 -43.27 4.91 -9.29
N ALA A 473 -42.48 4.00 -8.73
CA ALA A 473 -41.39 4.36 -7.82
C ALA A 473 -40.29 5.18 -8.51
N ILE A 474 -39.91 4.82 -9.74
CA ILE A 474 -38.92 5.58 -10.53
C ILE A 474 -39.45 6.98 -10.87
N ASN A 475 -40.71 7.09 -11.30
CA ASN A 475 -41.34 8.39 -11.58
C ASN A 475 -41.38 9.29 -10.34
N ARG A 476 -41.72 8.75 -9.17
CA ARG A 476 -41.67 9.49 -7.91
C ARG A 476 -40.27 10.03 -7.62
N LEU A 477 -39.23 9.21 -7.82
CA LEU A 477 -37.84 9.64 -7.63
C LEU A 477 -37.42 10.74 -8.62
N LEU A 478 -37.93 10.70 -9.85
CA LEU A 478 -37.72 11.74 -10.86
C LEU A 478 -38.36 13.07 -10.45
N GLU A 479 -39.60 13.03 -9.96
CA GLU A 479 -40.30 14.21 -9.45
C GLU A 479 -39.59 14.82 -8.23
N GLU A 480 -39.13 13.99 -7.29
CA GLU A 480 -38.32 14.43 -6.15
C GLU A 480 -37.00 15.09 -6.60
N SER A 481 -36.34 14.53 -7.61
CA SER A 481 -35.10 15.09 -8.19
C SER A 481 -35.35 16.49 -8.78
N ARG A 482 -36.40 16.64 -9.60
CA ARG A 482 -36.80 17.91 -10.21
C ARG A 482 -37.19 18.96 -9.16
N ALA A 483 -37.90 18.55 -8.11
CA ALA A 483 -38.31 19.44 -7.03
C ALA A 483 -37.12 19.97 -6.21
N ALA A 484 -36.14 19.11 -5.91
CA ALA A 484 -34.93 19.50 -5.20
C ALA A 484 -34.10 20.52 -6.01
N GLU A 485 -34.00 20.31 -7.32
CA GLU A 485 -33.30 21.22 -8.23
C GLU A 485 -34.01 22.58 -8.35
N ALA A 486 -35.34 22.58 -8.50
CA ALA A 486 -36.11 23.82 -8.49
C ALA A 486 -35.92 24.62 -7.19
N ALA A 487 -35.81 23.94 -6.04
CA ALA A 487 -35.54 24.58 -4.75
C ALA A 487 -34.13 25.19 -4.68
N LEU A 488 -33.11 24.49 -5.19
CA LEU A 488 -31.74 24.99 -5.27
C LEU A 488 -31.63 26.23 -6.17
N ILE A 489 -32.30 26.21 -7.33
CA ILE A 489 -32.34 27.35 -8.25
C ILE A 489 -33.02 28.55 -7.59
N ALA A 490 -34.17 28.35 -6.93
CA ALA A 490 -34.89 29.42 -6.24
C ALA A 490 -34.07 30.03 -5.08
N GLU A 491 -33.27 29.23 -4.38
CA GLU A 491 -32.39 29.69 -3.30
C GLU A 491 -31.19 30.48 -3.85
N ALA A 492 -30.60 30.02 -4.97
CA ALA A 492 -29.54 30.74 -5.67
C ALA A 492 -30.03 32.08 -6.26
N GLU A 493 -31.28 32.16 -6.71
CA GLU A 493 -31.91 33.40 -7.17
C GLU A 493 -32.21 34.37 -6.03
N LYS A 494 -32.64 33.89 -4.85
CA LYS A 494 -32.79 34.72 -3.65
C LYS A 494 -31.46 35.30 -3.18
N GLN A 495 -30.38 34.52 -3.21
CA GLN A 495 -29.05 35.00 -2.85
C GLN A 495 -28.50 36.06 -3.83
N LYS A 496 -28.88 35.99 -5.12
CA LYS A 496 -28.55 37.05 -6.10
C LYS A 496 -29.34 38.35 -5.91
N GLN A 497 -30.50 38.32 -5.24
CA GLN A 497 -31.32 39.52 -5.01
C GLN A 497 -30.96 40.32 -3.75
N ILE A 498 -30.05 39.83 -2.88
CA ILE A 498 -29.68 40.50 -1.61
C ILE A 498 -28.50 41.49 -1.75
N THR A 499 -27.96 41.71 -2.95
CA THR A 499 -27.00 42.82 -3.20
C THR A 499 -27.59 43.74 -4.27
N PRO A 500 -28.05 44.97 -3.93
CA PRO A 500 -27.12 46.07 -3.59
C PRO A 500 -27.67 47.12 -2.59
N VAL A 501 -26.79 47.86 -1.89
CA VAL A 501 -26.82 49.35 -1.80
C VAL A 501 -25.44 49.84 -1.35
N ILE A 502 -24.71 50.47 -2.27
CA ILE A 502 -23.61 51.39 -1.95
C ILE A 502 -24.25 52.75 -1.65
N GLY A 503 -24.06 53.25 -0.43
CA GLY A 503 -24.46 54.60 -0.02
C GLY A 503 -23.24 55.40 0.43
N HIS A 504 -22.83 56.37 -0.39
CA HIS A 504 -21.92 57.47 -0.03
C HIS A 504 -22.47 58.28 1.15
N VAL A 505 -21.67 58.55 2.21
CA VAL A 505 -21.58 59.87 2.90
C VAL A 505 -20.20 60.05 3.57
N THR A 506 -19.71 61.28 3.46
CA THR A 506 -18.47 61.91 3.93
C THR A 506 -18.42 62.31 5.42
N ASN A 507 -17.19 62.48 5.91
CA ASN A 507 -16.66 63.41 6.94
C ASN A 507 -17.00 63.30 8.45
N ASP A 508 -15.89 63.17 9.19
CA ASP A 508 -15.45 63.81 10.44
C ASP A 508 -16.17 63.65 11.80
N ALA A 509 -15.34 63.13 12.72
CA ALA A 509 -15.15 63.46 14.14
C ALA A 509 -16.32 63.36 15.14
N SER A 510 -16.24 62.43 16.08
CA SER A 510 -15.92 62.64 17.52
C SER A 510 -16.21 61.36 18.35
N GLU A 511 -15.78 61.39 19.61
CA GLU A 511 -15.22 60.31 20.45
C GLU A 511 -16.19 59.27 21.08
N ASP A 512 -15.53 58.23 21.58
CA ASP A 512 -15.85 57.27 22.66
C ASP A 512 -16.72 56.03 22.37
N ILE A 513 -16.10 54.84 22.51
CA ILE A 513 -16.34 53.86 23.60
C ILE A 513 -15.44 52.61 23.45
N LEU A 514 -14.59 52.40 24.48
CA LEU A 514 -14.03 51.15 25.05
C LEU A 514 -13.59 49.99 24.11
N VAL A 515 -12.27 49.88 23.91
CA VAL A 515 -11.58 48.68 23.39
C VAL A 515 -10.94 47.93 24.56
N SER A 516 -11.29 46.65 24.72
CA SER A 516 -10.52 45.69 25.52
C SER A 516 -9.39 45.10 24.67
N GLU A 517 -8.14 45.33 25.10
CA GLU A 517 -6.93 44.78 24.50
C GLU A 517 -6.87 43.26 24.62
N ILE A 518 -6.67 42.58 23.49
CA ILE A 518 -6.09 41.22 23.43
C ILE A 518 -4.80 41.34 22.62
N THR A 519 -3.69 41.12 23.29
CA THR A 519 -2.35 41.09 22.72
C THR A 519 -2.12 39.78 21.94
N PRO A 520 -1.41 39.83 20.80
CA PRO A 520 -1.10 38.66 19.98
C PRO A 520 0.10 37.90 20.57
N VAL A 521 0.08 36.57 20.55
CA VAL A 521 1.26 35.75 20.83
C VAL A 521 1.87 35.36 19.48
N ALA A 522 3.10 35.83 19.29
CA ALA A 522 3.91 35.66 18.10
C ALA A 522 4.45 34.23 17.94
N ASN A 523 4.63 33.85 16.68
CA ASN A 523 5.55 32.82 16.19
C ASN A 523 6.96 33.02 16.74
N ASP A 524 7.76 31.94 16.78
CA ASP A 524 9.13 32.01 16.27
C ASP A 524 9.71 30.62 15.95
N GLU A 525 10.60 30.67 14.97
CA GLU A 525 11.15 29.65 14.09
C GLU A 525 12.25 28.75 14.70
N GLU A 526 12.66 27.80 13.85
CA GLU A 526 13.85 26.96 13.83
C GLU A 526 15.13 27.54 14.46
N ILE A 527 15.90 26.69 15.15
CA ILE A 527 17.38 26.83 15.22
C ILE A 527 18.03 25.45 15.16
N SER A 528 18.79 25.24 14.08
CA SER A 528 19.91 24.29 13.97
C SER A 528 21.14 24.88 14.67
N THR A 529 21.99 24.06 15.33
CA THR A 529 23.47 24.21 15.31
C THR A 529 24.24 23.13 16.09
N SER A 530 25.24 22.60 15.38
CA SER A 530 26.54 21.99 15.73
C SER A 530 26.96 21.74 17.19
N VAL A 531 27.55 20.55 17.41
CA VAL A 531 28.41 20.23 18.56
C VAL A 531 29.75 19.66 18.08
N ASN A 532 30.85 20.21 18.59
CA ASN A 532 32.16 19.58 18.59
C ASN A 532 32.87 19.79 19.95
N PRO A 533 33.83 18.93 20.33
CA PRO A 533 33.99 18.43 21.70
C PRO A 533 35.24 18.98 22.40
N ILE A 534 35.23 19.02 23.75
CA ILE A 534 36.46 19.27 24.54
C ILE A 534 36.48 18.46 25.86
N ILE A 535 37.39 17.46 25.87
CA ILE A 535 38.47 17.12 26.83
C ILE A 535 38.14 16.67 28.30
N THR A 536 38.69 15.48 28.62
CA THR A 536 39.06 14.76 29.88
C THR A 536 39.84 15.62 30.91
N PRO A 537 40.34 15.20 32.13
CA PRO A 537 40.59 13.86 32.75
C PRO A 537 40.20 13.85 34.29
N PRO A 538 40.76 13.05 35.25
CA PRO A 538 41.77 11.97 35.24
C PRO A 538 41.43 10.68 36.06
N ALA A 539 42.46 9.84 36.20
CA ALA A 539 42.49 8.40 36.46
C ALA A 539 42.48 7.90 37.92
N GLU A 540 42.21 6.58 38.03
CA GLU A 540 42.58 5.55 39.05
C GLU A 540 42.20 5.73 40.52
N VAL A 541 41.41 4.78 41.10
CA VAL A 541 41.82 3.80 42.15
C VAL A 541 40.85 2.59 42.14
N SER A 542 41.41 1.40 42.34
CA SER A 542 40.82 0.06 42.57
C SER A 542 39.95 -0.10 43.82
N GLU A 543 38.95 -0.99 43.81
CA GLU A 543 38.72 -2.04 44.83
C GLU A 543 37.62 -3.04 44.41
N ASP A 544 37.63 -4.17 45.10
CA ASP A 544 37.25 -5.53 44.73
C ASP A 544 35.79 -5.92 45.08
N ASP A 545 35.40 -7.10 44.57
CA ASP A 545 34.46 -8.09 45.15
C ASP A 545 33.03 -8.25 44.57
N GLY A 546 32.66 -9.53 44.40
CA GLY A 546 31.29 -10.01 44.55
C GLY A 546 30.51 -10.38 43.28
N GLY A 547 30.77 -11.57 42.72
CA GLY A 547 30.02 -12.10 41.58
C GLY A 547 28.56 -12.52 41.85
N THR A 548 27.76 -12.58 40.78
CA THR A 548 26.80 -13.68 40.54
C THR A 548 26.39 -13.69 39.06
N GLU A 549 26.96 -14.63 38.28
CA GLU A 549 26.52 -14.95 36.93
C GLU A 549 25.11 -15.55 36.94
N LEU A 550 24.18 -14.92 36.22
CA LEU A 550 22.88 -15.49 35.89
C LEU A 550 23.05 -16.47 34.72
N LYS A 551 22.97 -17.77 35.05
CA LYS A 551 22.93 -18.89 34.10
C LYS A 551 21.66 -18.82 33.24
N TYR A 552 21.82 -18.62 31.94
CA TYR A 552 20.83 -19.07 30.96
C TYR A 552 21.23 -20.45 30.45
N ALA A 553 20.27 -21.38 30.46
CA ALA A 553 20.42 -22.72 29.96
C ALA A 553 20.58 -22.69 28.43
N SER A 554 21.80 -22.94 27.94
CA SER A 554 22.01 -23.33 26.56
C SER A 554 21.81 -24.85 26.44
N THR A 555 20.80 -25.25 25.68
CA THR A 555 20.75 -26.59 25.10
C THR A 555 21.89 -26.70 24.10
N ALA A 556 23.02 -27.24 24.57
CA ALA A 556 24.14 -27.59 23.72
C ALA A 556 23.73 -28.70 22.74
N SER A 557 23.43 -28.34 21.49
CA SER A 557 23.61 -29.29 20.37
C SER A 557 25.12 -29.44 20.17
N GLN A 558 25.60 -30.68 20.24
CA GLN A 558 27.01 -31.00 20.14
C GLN A 558 27.58 -30.50 18.80
N ASN A 559 28.59 -29.63 18.87
CA ASN A 559 29.44 -29.30 17.71
C ASN A 559 30.21 -30.55 17.28
N ASN A 560 29.67 -31.28 16.30
CA ASN A 560 30.36 -32.36 15.61
C ASN A 560 31.48 -31.80 14.72
N ASN A 561 32.62 -31.45 15.33
CA ASN A 561 33.85 -31.01 14.66
C ASN A 561 34.65 -32.18 14.02
N LYS A 562 33.97 -33.24 13.57
CA LYS A 562 34.61 -34.38 12.87
C LYS A 562 34.64 -34.14 11.35
N PRO A 563 35.70 -34.59 10.65
CA PRO A 563 35.88 -34.35 9.22
C PRO A 563 34.75 -34.99 8.42
N ALA A 564 34.25 -34.22 7.45
CA ALA A 564 33.15 -34.61 6.58
C ALA A 564 33.50 -35.78 5.68
N HIS A 565 32.57 -36.72 5.51
CA HIS A 565 32.71 -37.77 4.51
C HIS A 565 32.45 -37.16 3.11
N ALA A 566 33.43 -37.26 2.21
CA ALA A 566 33.25 -36.89 0.81
C ALA A 566 32.37 -37.93 0.11
N GLY A 567 31.28 -37.49 -0.52
CA GLY A 567 30.38 -38.31 -1.33
C GLY A 567 30.25 -37.79 -2.76
N LYS A 568 29.45 -38.48 -3.58
CA LYS A 568 29.07 -38.02 -4.92
C LYS A 568 27.59 -37.70 -4.97
N TYR A 569 27.22 -36.61 -5.64
CA TYR A 569 25.84 -36.29 -6.00
C TYR A 569 25.59 -36.84 -7.40
N VAL A 570 24.49 -37.56 -7.56
CA VAL A 570 24.03 -38.12 -8.84
C VAL A 570 22.57 -37.74 -8.98
N VAL A 571 22.24 -37.02 -10.05
CA VAL A 571 20.87 -36.67 -10.38
C VAL A 571 20.15 -37.95 -10.83
N ASN A 572 18.97 -38.20 -10.28
CA ASN A 572 18.19 -39.38 -10.68
C ASN A 572 17.73 -39.25 -12.14
N ASP A 573 17.90 -40.31 -12.94
CA ASP A 573 17.39 -40.32 -14.31
C ASP A 573 15.95 -40.82 -14.31
N LEU A 574 15.02 -39.92 -14.59
CA LEU A 574 13.58 -40.22 -14.59
C LEU A 574 13.08 -40.72 -15.95
N GLN A 575 13.95 -41.07 -16.90
CA GLN A 575 13.53 -41.56 -18.22
C GLN A 575 12.57 -42.76 -18.15
N GLU A 576 12.77 -43.67 -17.19
CA GLU A 576 11.89 -44.84 -16.99
C GLU A 576 10.47 -44.48 -16.52
N TRP A 577 10.26 -43.23 -16.09
CA TRP A 577 8.96 -42.71 -15.64
C TRP A 577 8.12 -42.12 -16.75
N HIS A 578 8.68 -41.87 -17.94
CA HIS A 578 7.96 -41.18 -19.02
C HIS A 578 6.68 -41.92 -19.45
N ASP A 579 6.72 -43.25 -19.45
CA ASP A 579 5.58 -44.11 -19.80
C ASP A 579 4.58 -44.31 -18.65
N ARG A 580 4.93 -43.87 -17.42
CA ARG A 580 4.11 -44.00 -16.20
C ARG A 580 3.49 -42.69 -15.74
N THR A 581 3.90 -41.57 -16.32
CA THR A 581 3.40 -40.24 -15.96
C THR A 581 2.31 -39.77 -16.92
N ASP A 582 1.20 -39.28 -16.37
CA ASP A 582 0.09 -38.71 -17.13
C ASP A 582 -0.22 -37.28 -16.63
N ALA A 583 -0.08 -36.31 -17.52
CA ALA A 583 -0.30 -34.89 -17.21
C ALA A 583 -1.79 -34.55 -16.99
N GLU A 584 -2.70 -35.25 -17.66
CA GLU A 584 -4.15 -35.00 -17.56
C GLU A 584 -4.70 -35.51 -16.22
N GLN A 585 -4.12 -36.60 -15.72
CA GLN A 585 -4.45 -37.18 -14.42
C GLN A 585 -3.69 -36.54 -13.26
N PHE A 586 -2.78 -35.60 -13.53
CA PHE A 586 -1.93 -35.03 -12.49
C PHE A 586 -2.74 -34.45 -11.33
N TYR A 587 -3.92 -33.88 -11.57
CA TYR A 587 -4.74 -33.18 -10.56
C TYR A 587 -5.82 -34.04 -9.87
N ILE A 588 -6.00 -35.31 -10.25
CA ILE A 588 -7.03 -36.19 -9.66
C ILE A 588 -6.46 -37.02 -8.50
N ALA A 589 -7.22 -37.18 -7.42
CA ALA A 589 -6.77 -37.84 -6.18
C ALA A 589 -6.31 -39.30 -6.41
N GLU A 590 -6.87 -39.99 -7.39
CA GLU A 590 -6.49 -41.36 -7.76
C GLU A 590 -5.02 -41.45 -8.25
N TYR A 591 -4.41 -40.33 -8.62
CA TYR A 591 -3.03 -40.25 -9.11
C TYR A 591 -2.00 -40.03 -7.98
N ASP A 592 -2.44 -39.85 -6.74
CA ASP A 592 -1.57 -39.53 -5.59
C ASP A 592 -0.52 -40.61 -5.33
N GLU A 593 -0.85 -41.90 -5.52
CA GLU A 593 0.09 -43.01 -5.35
C GLU A 593 1.22 -43.00 -6.39
N THR A 594 0.91 -42.66 -7.65
CA THR A 594 1.90 -42.51 -8.72
C THR A 594 2.82 -41.33 -8.41
N LEU A 595 2.23 -40.20 -8.02
CA LEU A 595 2.97 -38.99 -7.68
C LEU A 595 3.87 -39.18 -6.46
N LYS A 596 3.37 -39.89 -5.43
CA LYS A 596 4.14 -40.28 -4.24
C LYS A 596 5.34 -41.16 -4.59
N THR A 597 5.14 -42.21 -5.38
CA THR A 597 6.23 -43.13 -5.77
C THR A 597 7.30 -42.39 -6.59
N LEU A 598 6.90 -41.44 -7.44
CA LEU A 598 7.82 -40.61 -8.21
C LEU A 598 8.61 -39.64 -7.31
N ILE A 599 7.95 -38.98 -6.36
CA ILE A 599 8.61 -38.11 -5.37
C ILE A 599 9.60 -38.95 -4.55
N GLU A 600 9.21 -40.15 -4.11
CA GLU A 600 10.07 -41.07 -3.38
C GLU A 600 11.31 -41.47 -4.18
N ALA A 601 11.18 -41.72 -5.49
CA ALA A 601 12.31 -42.01 -6.35
C ALA A 601 13.32 -40.86 -6.36
N VAL A 602 12.87 -39.60 -6.45
CA VAL A 602 13.76 -38.43 -6.44
C VAL A 602 14.38 -38.19 -5.07
N VAL A 603 13.56 -38.15 -4.01
CA VAL A 603 13.99 -37.79 -2.65
C VAL A 603 14.95 -38.86 -2.10
N THR A 604 14.68 -40.15 -2.31
CA THR A 604 15.57 -41.24 -1.84
C THR A 604 16.97 -41.16 -2.44
N SER A 605 17.09 -40.70 -3.70
CA SER A 605 18.38 -40.56 -4.38
C SER A 605 19.09 -39.23 -4.14
N GLU A 606 18.34 -38.13 -4.07
CA GLU A 606 18.90 -36.77 -4.14
C GLU A 606 18.86 -36.02 -2.81
N SER A 607 18.07 -36.48 -1.83
CA SER A 607 17.94 -35.84 -0.52
C SER A 607 19.29 -35.58 0.16
N PRO A 608 19.51 -34.39 0.76
CA PRO A 608 18.62 -33.22 0.75
C PRO A 608 18.52 -32.56 -0.63
N VAL A 609 17.29 -32.24 -1.05
CA VAL A 609 16.96 -31.61 -2.34
C VAL A 609 16.14 -30.33 -2.13
N LEU A 610 16.47 -29.27 -2.86
CA LEU A 610 15.72 -27.99 -2.81
C LEU A 610 14.27 -28.21 -3.30
N ASP A 611 13.29 -27.67 -2.58
CA ASP A 611 11.87 -27.85 -2.89
C ASP A 611 11.51 -27.41 -4.33
N THR A 612 12.05 -26.28 -4.80
CA THR A 612 11.85 -25.76 -6.14
C THR A 612 12.44 -26.69 -7.19
N THR A 613 13.61 -27.28 -6.92
CA THR A 613 14.25 -28.27 -7.80
C THR A 613 13.40 -29.54 -7.89
N LEU A 614 12.89 -30.04 -6.76
CA LEU A 614 11.99 -31.20 -6.74
C LEU A 614 10.74 -30.93 -7.58
N VAL A 615 10.05 -29.81 -7.32
CA VAL A 615 8.83 -29.42 -8.04
C VAL A 615 9.09 -29.26 -9.55
N GLN A 616 10.21 -28.65 -9.95
CA GLN A 616 10.57 -28.51 -11.37
C GLN A 616 10.83 -29.86 -12.05
N ARG A 617 11.46 -30.81 -11.34
CA ARG A 617 11.72 -32.16 -11.86
C ARG A 617 10.42 -32.92 -12.09
N ILE A 618 9.53 -32.89 -11.10
CA ILE A 618 8.19 -33.48 -11.22
C ILE A 618 7.40 -32.82 -12.35
N ALA A 619 7.44 -31.49 -12.48
CA ALA A 619 6.73 -30.79 -13.53
C ALA A 619 7.23 -31.18 -14.94
N ARG A 620 8.57 -31.28 -15.09
CA ARG A 620 9.21 -31.58 -16.37
C ARG A 620 8.92 -33.01 -16.85
N ILE A 621 8.89 -34.00 -15.96
CA ILE A 621 8.58 -35.38 -16.37
C ILE A 621 7.13 -35.53 -16.84
N HIS A 622 6.20 -34.74 -16.28
CA HIS A 622 4.80 -34.65 -16.73
C HIS A 622 4.60 -33.74 -17.96
N GLY A 623 5.67 -33.25 -18.59
CA GLY A 623 5.58 -32.43 -19.81
C GLY A 623 5.05 -31.00 -19.60
N PHE A 624 4.95 -30.52 -18.36
CA PHE A 624 4.52 -29.15 -18.09
C PHE A 624 5.61 -28.15 -18.48
N THR A 625 5.22 -27.07 -19.17
CA THR A 625 6.15 -26.01 -19.58
C THR A 625 6.66 -25.16 -18.42
N ARG A 626 5.87 -25.04 -17.34
CA ARG A 626 6.21 -24.34 -16.09
C ARG A 626 5.58 -25.02 -14.89
N ALA A 627 6.29 -25.02 -13.76
CA ALA A 627 5.74 -25.41 -12.48
C ALA A 627 4.94 -24.25 -11.87
N GLY A 628 3.65 -24.17 -12.18
CA GLY A 628 2.73 -23.20 -11.59
C GLY A 628 2.38 -23.52 -10.13
N ARG A 629 1.67 -22.59 -9.47
CA ARG A 629 1.25 -22.70 -8.07
C ARG A 629 0.55 -24.03 -7.74
N LEU A 630 -0.40 -24.45 -8.57
CA LEU A 630 -1.16 -25.70 -8.35
C LEU A 630 -0.27 -26.96 -8.36
N ILE A 631 0.75 -26.99 -9.23
CA ILE A 631 1.70 -28.11 -9.29
C ILE A 631 2.57 -28.12 -8.03
N ARG A 632 3.03 -26.94 -7.59
CA ARG A 632 3.79 -26.78 -6.36
C ARG A 632 2.99 -27.23 -5.14
N GLU A 633 1.78 -26.69 -4.95
CA GLU A 633 0.91 -27.04 -3.80
C GLU A 633 0.70 -28.56 -3.72
N ARG A 634 0.39 -29.20 -4.85
CA ARG A 634 0.14 -30.64 -4.90
C ARG A 634 1.37 -31.51 -4.61
N VAL A 635 2.53 -31.14 -5.14
CA VAL A 635 3.78 -31.86 -4.83
C VAL A 635 4.16 -31.66 -3.37
N MET A 636 4.04 -30.43 -2.85
CA MET A 636 4.40 -30.13 -1.46
C MET A 636 3.46 -30.77 -0.45
N GLU A 637 2.16 -30.91 -0.77
CA GLU A 637 1.21 -31.62 0.09
C GLU A 637 1.62 -33.09 0.35
N ILE A 638 2.10 -33.79 -0.68
CA ILE A 638 2.62 -35.16 -0.53
C ILE A 638 3.95 -35.17 0.22
N VAL A 639 4.81 -34.17 -0.04
CA VAL A 639 6.09 -34.02 0.65
C VAL A 639 5.91 -33.81 2.14
N ASP A 640 5.03 -32.89 2.56
CA ASP A 640 4.77 -32.56 3.96
C ASP A 640 4.19 -33.75 4.74
N GLN A 641 3.53 -34.68 4.06
CA GLN A 641 2.98 -35.90 4.68
C GLN A 641 4.04 -37.00 4.91
N HIS A 642 5.12 -37.04 4.12
CA HIS A 642 6.03 -38.19 4.07
C HIS A 642 7.50 -37.86 4.36
N TYR A 643 7.90 -36.59 4.30
CA TYR A 643 9.29 -36.14 4.39
C TYR A 643 9.42 -34.96 5.34
N HIS A 644 10.66 -34.67 5.74
CA HIS A 644 10.95 -33.53 6.60
C HIS A 644 11.34 -32.32 5.76
N LEU A 645 10.43 -31.36 5.64
CA LEU A 645 10.72 -30.05 5.04
C LEU A 645 11.36 -29.13 6.07
N ALA A 646 12.50 -28.53 5.71
CA ALA A 646 13.24 -27.70 6.64
C ALA A 646 14.01 -26.57 5.93
N ALA A 647 13.84 -25.34 6.42
CA ALA A 647 14.61 -24.19 5.97
C ALA A 647 16.06 -24.29 6.46
N ASP A 648 17.02 -24.05 5.58
CA ASP A 648 18.44 -23.95 5.93
C ASP A 648 18.79 -22.55 6.51
N HIS A 649 20.06 -22.32 6.84
CA HIS A 649 20.51 -21.03 7.40
C HIS A 649 20.34 -19.84 6.46
N SER A 650 20.11 -20.07 5.17
CA SER A 650 19.84 -19.03 4.16
C SER A 650 18.35 -18.82 3.89
N GLY A 651 17.47 -19.54 4.59
CA GLY A 651 16.01 -19.41 4.45
C GLY A 651 15.40 -20.25 3.33
N GLU A 652 16.20 -21.04 2.60
CA GLU A 652 15.72 -21.90 1.51
C GLU A 652 15.24 -23.25 2.06
N ASN A 653 14.11 -23.75 1.55
CA ASN A 653 13.51 -25.00 2.02
C ASN A 653 14.06 -26.23 1.31
N PHE A 654 14.60 -27.17 2.08
CA PHE A 654 15.08 -28.44 1.58
C PHE A 654 14.21 -29.60 2.09
N VAL A 655 14.01 -30.59 1.22
CA VAL A 655 13.32 -31.84 1.52
C VAL A 655 14.33 -32.87 1.99
N TRP A 656 14.18 -33.31 3.23
CA TRP A 656 14.99 -34.33 3.90
C TRP A 656 14.18 -35.62 4.07
N LEU A 657 14.85 -36.77 4.12
CA LEU A 657 14.21 -38.06 4.42
C LEU A 657 13.60 -38.08 5.80
N SER A 658 14.25 -37.44 6.77
CA SER A 658 13.75 -37.31 8.14
C SER A 658 14.42 -36.15 8.89
N ALA A 659 13.89 -35.79 10.04
CA ALA A 659 14.50 -34.78 10.92
C ALA A 659 15.87 -35.23 11.45
N GLU A 660 16.04 -36.54 11.69
CA GLU A 660 17.31 -37.13 12.11
C GLU A 660 18.38 -37.02 11.01
N GLN A 661 18.00 -37.26 9.73
CA GLN A 661 18.93 -37.11 8.61
C GLN A 661 19.55 -35.70 8.57
N ARG A 662 18.73 -34.67 8.85
CA ARG A 662 19.20 -33.28 8.88
C ARG A 662 20.12 -33.03 10.08
N ALA A 663 19.69 -33.43 11.28
CA ALA A 663 20.43 -33.18 12.52
C ALA A 663 21.83 -33.82 12.49
N ASP A 664 21.95 -34.99 11.86
CA ASP A 664 23.21 -35.74 11.76
C ASP A 664 24.00 -35.45 10.47
N TRP A 665 23.53 -34.51 9.62
CA TRP A 665 24.17 -34.24 8.33
C TRP A 665 25.55 -33.60 8.49
N ASN A 666 26.60 -34.33 8.11
CA ASN A 666 27.98 -33.85 8.16
C ASN A 666 28.81 -34.32 6.96
N ALA A 667 28.19 -34.39 5.78
CA ALA A 667 28.82 -34.82 4.54
C ALA A 667 28.70 -33.75 3.45
N PHE A 668 29.62 -33.76 2.47
CA PHE A 668 29.52 -32.95 1.24
C PHE A 668 29.55 -33.86 0.02
N ARG A 669 28.75 -33.54 -1.01
CA ARG A 669 28.62 -34.35 -2.23
C ARG A 669 29.06 -33.56 -3.45
N LEU A 670 30.08 -34.07 -4.15
CA LEU A 670 30.58 -33.48 -5.41
C LEU A 670 29.86 -34.09 -6.61
N PRO A 671 29.68 -33.35 -7.72
CA PRO A 671 29.03 -33.89 -8.91
C PRO A 671 29.79 -35.11 -9.46
N ALA A 672 29.08 -36.20 -9.78
CA ALA A 672 29.70 -37.37 -10.40
C ALA A 672 30.05 -37.14 -11.89
N THR A 673 29.22 -36.35 -12.58
CA THR A 673 29.36 -35.94 -13.98
C THR A 673 28.96 -34.46 -14.15
N ASP A 674 29.19 -33.89 -15.35
CA ASP A 674 28.78 -32.52 -15.66
C ASP A 674 27.25 -32.29 -15.55
N ASN A 675 26.44 -33.36 -15.67
CA ASN A 675 24.98 -33.29 -15.51
C ASN A 675 24.54 -33.24 -14.03
N ASP A 676 25.44 -33.54 -13.10
CA ASP A 676 25.16 -33.58 -11.66
C ASP A 676 25.53 -32.28 -10.94
N ILE A 677 25.96 -31.26 -11.68
CA ILE A 677 26.37 -29.97 -11.13
C ILE A 677 25.14 -29.23 -10.59
N ARG A 678 25.11 -29.01 -9.27
CA ARG A 678 24.13 -28.14 -8.60
C ARG A 678 24.67 -26.71 -8.54
N GLN A 679 23.80 -25.73 -8.79
CA GLN A 679 24.10 -24.35 -8.43
C GLN A 679 24.20 -24.23 -6.91
N VAL A 680 24.97 -23.26 -6.42
CA VAL A 680 25.16 -23.05 -4.96
C VAL A 680 23.82 -22.96 -4.24
N ASP A 681 22.82 -22.33 -4.85
CA ASP A 681 21.53 -22.13 -4.21
C ASP A 681 20.73 -23.42 -3.99
N ALA A 682 21.05 -24.47 -4.76
CA ALA A 682 20.44 -25.79 -4.67
C ALA A 682 21.20 -26.76 -3.75
N ILE A 683 22.17 -26.26 -2.98
CA ILE A 683 22.96 -27.05 -2.01
C ILE A 683 22.66 -26.52 -0.61
N PRO A 684 22.24 -27.36 0.35
CA PRO A 684 21.89 -26.90 1.68
C PRO A 684 23.12 -26.40 2.45
N SER A 685 22.90 -25.45 3.35
CA SER A 685 23.95 -24.84 4.18
C SER A 685 24.76 -25.87 4.98
N GLU A 686 24.14 -26.94 5.47
CA GLU A 686 24.80 -28.05 6.19
C GLU A 686 25.85 -28.74 5.30
N GLU A 687 25.55 -28.92 4.01
CA GLU A 687 26.43 -29.56 3.03
C GLU A 687 27.56 -28.63 2.58
N LEU A 688 27.25 -27.34 2.36
CA LEU A 688 28.24 -26.31 2.04
C LEU A 688 29.21 -26.05 3.21
N ARG A 689 28.73 -26.11 4.45
CA ARG A 689 29.54 -26.04 5.67
C ARG A 689 30.50 -27.23 5.76
N ALA A 690 30.02 -28.44 5.51
CA ALA A 690 30.86 -29.64 5.49
C ALA A 690 31.97 -29.54 4.42
N LEU A 691 31.66 -28.97 3.24
CA LEU A 691 32.65 -28.70 2.20
C LEU A 691 33.68 -27.63 2.63
N ALA A 692 33.21 -26.53 3.22
CA ALA A 692 34.08 -25.45 3.70
C ALA A 692 35.09 -25.91 4.77
N LEU A 693 34.67 -26.81 5.67
CA LEU A 693 35.52 -27.43 6.69
C LEU A 693 36.56 -28.40 6.09
N SER A 694 36.30 -28.96 4.91
CA SER A 694 37.21 -29.91 4.24
C SER A 694 38.38 -29.22 3.52
N ILE A 695 38.22 -27.94 3.18
CA ILE A 695 39.18 -27.17 2.37
C ILE A 695 40.25 -26.53 3.28
N LYS A 696 41.52 -26.77 2.96
CA LYS A 696 42.68 -26.20 3.65
C LYS A 696 43.33 -25.13 2.78
N GLY A 697 43.03 -23.86 3.03
CA GLY A 697 43.65 -22.72 2.34
C GLY A 697 42.91 -21.40 2.59
N ASP A 698 43.55 -20.28 2.25
CA ASP A 698 42.99 -18.93 2.46
C ASP A 698 41.93 -18.57 1.41
N ASN A 699 41.93 -19.24 0.25
CA ASN A 699 41.01 -18.95 -0.85
C ASN A 699 39.85 -19.96 -0.93
N LYS A 700 39.13 -20.11 0.19
CA LYS A 700 38.06 -21.10 0.36
C LYS A 700 36.96 -20.97 -0.70
N ILE A 701 36.56 -19.75 -1.07
CA ILE A 701 35.49 -19.51 -2.05
C ILE A 701 35.83 -20.09 -3.42
N GLN A 702 37.06 -19.84 -3.91
CA GLN A 702 37.47 -20.32 -5.23
C GLN A 702 37.61 -21.85 -5.26
N GLU A 703 38.10 -22.45 -4.17
CA GLU A 703 38.25 -23.91 -4.06
C GLU A 703 36.91 -24.63 -3.92
N MET A 704 35.95 -24.07 -3.17
CA MET A 704 34.58 -24.58 -3.11
C MET A 704 33.93 -24.54 -4.50
N THR A 705 34.02 -23.39 -5.18
CA THR A 705 33.45 -23.19 -6.52
C THR A 705 34.02 -24.19 -7.53
N ARG A 706 35.34 -24.42 -7.50
CA ARG A 706 36.02 -25.40 -8.35
C ARG A 706 35.58 -26.82 -8.04
N SER A 707 35.47 -27.19 -6.76
CA SER A 707 35.08 -28.54 -6.33
C SER A 707 33.64 -28.87 -6.74
N LEU A 708 32.75 -27.88 -6.72
CA LEU A 708 31.36 -28.01 -7.15
C LEU A 708 31.17 -28.01 -8.69
N GLY A 709 32.24 -27.82 -9.48
CA GLY A 709 32.15 -27.77 -10.94
C GLY A 709 31.52 -26.50 -11.52
N ILE A 710 31.35 -25.44 -10.71
CA ILE A 710 30.66 -24.21 -11.10
C ILE A 710 31.62 -23.30 -11.89
N LYS A 711 31.30 -23.03 -13.16
CA LYS A 711 32.17 -22.24 -14.06
C LYS A 711 32.15 -20.73 -13.80
N ARG A 712 31.00 -20.19 -13.35
CA ARG A 712 30.81 -18.76 -13.08
C ARG A 712 29.98 -18.59 -11.82
N LEU A 713 30.52 -17.86 -10.85
CA LEU A 713 29.84 -17.56 -9.59
C LEU A 713 29.00 -16.28 -9.75
N THR A 714 27.72 -16.32 -9.38
CA THR A 714 26.88 -15.13 -9.29
C THR A 714 27.19 -14.35 -8.01
N SER A 715 26.82 -13.07 -7.96
CA SER A 715 27.00 -12.24 -6.75
C SER A 715 26.24 -12.82 -5.55
N GLN A 716 25.04 -13.36 -5.78
CA GLN A 716 24.22 -14.01 -4.77
C GLN A 716 24.86 -15.31 -4.25
N ALA A 717 25.31 -16.19 -5.15
CA ALA A 717 26.00 -17.42 -4.78
C ALA A 717 27.29 -17.15 -4.00
N LYS A 718 28.01 -16.08 -4.36
CA LYS A 718 29.20 -15.64 -3.62
C LYS A 718 28.86 -15.21 -2.18
N LYS A 719 27.83 -14.36 -2.00
CA LYS A 719 27.34 -13.94 -0.68
C LYS A 719 26.92 -15.13 0.19
N ARG A 720 26.27 -16.14 -0.40
CA ARG A 720 25.87 -17.36 0.32
C ARG A 720 27.05 -18.20 0.78
N ILE A 721 28.10 -18.33 -0.03
CA ILE A 721 29.34 -19.01 0.42
C ILE A 721 30.02 -18.18 1.53
N GLU A 722 30.05 -16.85 1.40
CA GLU A 722 30.63 -15.95 2.42
C GLU A 722 29.91 -16.03 3.76
N SER A 723 28.57 -16.07 3.77
CA SER A 723 27.80 -16.20 5.01
C SER A 723 28.09 -17.52 5.74
N ILE A 724 28.26 -18.61 5.00
CA ILE A 724 28.62 -19.92 5.55
C ILE A 724 30.04 -19.90 6.13
N LEU A 725 30.98 -19.24 5.44
CA LEU A 725 32.35 -19.08 5.93
C LEU A 725 32.45 -18.21 7.20
N ASN A 726 31.48 -17.33 7.46
CA ASN A 726 31.46 -16.54 8.69
C ASN A 726 30.91 -17.33 9.90
N VAL A 727 30.20 -18.43 9.65
CA VAL A 727 29.59 -19.30 10.68
C VAL A 727 30.46 -20.53 10.98
N VAL A 728 31.47 -20.80 10.14
CA VAL A 728 32.43 -21.92 10.22
C VAL A 728 33.77 -21.46 10.76
#